data_AF-A0A2A4UG02-F1
#
_entry.id   AF-A0A2A4UG02-F1
#
_cell.length_a   1.000
_cell.length_b   1.000
_cell.length_c   1.000
_cell.angle_alpha   90.00
_cell.angle_beta   90.00
_cell.angle_gamma   90.00
#
_symmetry.space_group_name_H-M   'P 1'
#
loop_
_entity.id
_entity.type
_entity.pdbx_description
1 polymer ?
#
loop_
_entity_poly.entity_id
_entity_poly.type
_entity_poly.pdbx_seq_one_letter_code
_entity_poly.pdbx_strand_id
1 'polypeptide(L)'
;MSRIRYTVIVCRERTQDSDLEWLAKIKNHKIQILVIDYDSMRHPGRVFNQGISEAKGEYCCFVDEKLCFEGNNWLTSLANALTDQPYDLIGLRGSSRFELSKIQLRCASSKKPTLEPQIILDSLLLFAETRFFKHIPFDNNLESSPTVVALELSLRGYLFHNKRIGLWCGIAWPEQMSCELNLSREESRYLQRYYGGFIPLDIVKAECWSQNRAAIQLFDQRVLGILGTRLTSNKIRGIWKTENEIEVEDPSGERIVLSTQIQQVPVSNVSCYFVMGVGNGKEINILLQNHDINIIVVEPEVILIRFLLMYFNWNDAIRSGRLKIMPTFLGVPGVAEVSLLESVEFLQRTKLLKKGLVAFLKTGSTQLNQPFFDELILGVSGDRRADDVAQNWKTQKTPEFEVTVVSPYCSIFNDIASAFKRLGFRTRLLVVPHETGANSFDGWLKLLKPLVESPSEINIFRNRCLLESERGSDYFNKESILPGRQLSWWWDVPNIASRIDFSDANRQRPALAFAHDILGFLPPGSQWLPAGARHQFCEQEYNIKSEQDYTFEISFVGQSRFEMVQHNLTILGGALTRFYGTKYKSFSNDLVSIKGLRNIYDHLISYQQELESIFNTLNNSMPAQVYYLNYLLQMSITGLFRLSAIEALIGENIPVQVFGDKTWVTSGIVPEIRYGGVLEPEQLLQVFNQSRINLNLNFMQVSSTVNPKVIDICASGNVALTDERPEISRLYPDAVCRPFSFVTIDDLLDRIYELRGFNLSDYRMSIGDYTRQNHSLSQRVDWLVDYLNLIPKSSVDRKRRLG
;
A
#
# COMPACT_ATOMS: atom_id res chain seq x y z
N MET A 1 -39.48 7.18 48.37
CA MET A 1 -39.87 5.93 47.67
C MET A 1 -38.62 5.09 47.47
N SER A 2 -38.52 3.92 48.10
CA SER A 2 -37.34 3.06 47.99
C SER A 2 -37.27 2.42 46.60
N ARG A 3 -36.18 2.66 45.87
CA ARG A 3 -35.96 2.11 44.52
C ARG A 3 -35.52 0.65 44.67
N ILE A 4 -36.29 -0.27 44.06
CA ILE A 4 -35.88 -1.67 43.92
C ILE A 4 -34.55 -1.69 43.15
N ARG A 5 -33.55 -2.34 43.73
CA ARG A 5 -32.19 -2.40 43.18
C ARG A 5 -31.96 -3.68 42.39
N TYR A 6 -32.52 -4.80 42.85
CA TYR A 6 -32.34 -6.12 42.23
C TYR A 6 -33.66 -6.88 42.04
N THR A 7 -33.76 -7.68 40.99
CA THR A 7 -34.90 -8.54 40.68
C THR A 7 -34.46 -9.99 40.54
N VAL A 8 -34.93 -10.88 41.40
CA VAL A 8 -34.68 -12.33 41.27
C VAL A 8 -35.82 -12.95 40.48
N ILE A 9 -35.52 -13.57 39.34
CA ILE A 9 -36.51 -14.22 38.48
C ILE A 9 -36.36 -15.73 38.62
N VAL A 10 -37.46 -16.39 38.95
CA VAL A 10 -37.52 -17.84 39.13
C VAL A 10 -38.58 -18.38 38.18
N CYS A 11 -38.12 -19.12 37.16
CA CYS A 11 -39.01 -19.77 36.22
C CYS A 11 -39.18 -21.22 36.65
N ARG A 12 -40.42 -21.66 36.88
CA ARG A 12 -40.68 -23.04 37.35
C ARG A 12 -41.77 -23.72 36.55
N GLU A 13 -41.63 -25.02 36.35
CA GLU A 13 -42.68 -25.87 35.81
C GLU A 13 -43.76 -26.08 36.87
N ARG A 14 -45.04 -25.85 36.54
CA ARG A 14 -46.19 -25.84 37.49
C ARG A 14 -46.23 -27.08 38.38
N THR A 15 -45.61 -27.00 39.55
CA THR A 15 -45.67 -27.97 40.64
C THR A 15 -45.78 -27.21 41.98
N GLN A 16 -46.30 -27.89 43.01
CA GLN A 16 -46.97 -27.29 44.17
C GLN A 16 -46.17 -26.21 44.91
N ASP A 17 -46.89 -25.19 45.42
CA ASP A 17 -46.35 -23.92 45.95
C ASP A 17 -45.42 -24.00 47.16
N SER A 18 -45.36 -25.13 47.87
CA SER A 18 -44.65 -25.25 49.16
C SER A 18 -43.13 -25.03 49.07
N ASP A 19 -42.52 -25.29 47.92
CA ASP A 19 -41.06 -25.31 47.78
C ASP A 19 -40.43 -23.90 47.65
N LEU A 20 -41.26 -22.86 47.48
CA LEU A 20 -40.80 -21.47 47.30
C LEU A 20 -41.25 -20.50 48.40
N GLU A 21 -41.92 -20.97 49.45
CA GLU A 21 -42.33 -20.12 50.60
C GLU A 21 -41.15 -19.38 51.24
N TRP A 22 -39.94 -19.92 51.14
CA TRP A 22 -38.72 -19.30 51.65
C TRP A 22 -38.28 -18.07 50.84
N LEU A 23 -38.57 -18.00 49.53
CA LEU A 23 -38.25 -16.83 48.69
C LEU A 23 -39.06 -15.60 49.13
N ALA A 24 -40.30 -15.78 49.58
CA ALA A 24 -41.12 -14.70 50.11
C ALA A 24 -40.48 -13.99 51.31
N LYS A 25 -39.61 -14.68 52.07
CA LYS A 25 -38.86 -14.12 53.21
C LYS A 25 -37.67 -13.24 52.80
N ILE A 26 -37.24 -13.29 51.54
CA ILE A 26 -36.08 -12.54 51.00
C ILE A 26 -36.52 -11.24 50.30
N LYS A 27 -37.77 -11.17 49.87
CA LYS A 27 -38.37 -9.97 49.28
C LYS A 27 -38.32 -8.82 50.28
N ASN A 28 -37.68 -7.72 49.89
CA ASN A 28 -37.62 -6.51 50.71
C ASN A 28 -37.67 -5.26 49.83
N HIS A 29 -37.60 -4.08 50.44
CA HIS A 29 -37.71 -2.80 49.74
C HIS A 29 -36.64 -2.53 48.68
N LYS A 30 -35.56 -3.33 48.60
CA LYS A 30 -34.49 -3.29 47.58
C LYS A 30 -34.49 -4.48 46.63
N ILE A 31 -35.22 -5.56 46.91
CA ILE A 31 -35.17 -6.82 46.15
C ILE A 31 -36.58 -7.25 45.75
N GLN A 32 -36.85 -7.25 44.45
CA GLN A 32 -38.05 -7.82 43.84
C GLN A 32 -37.83 -9.30 43.55
N ILE A 33 -38.86 -10.11 43.71
CA ILE A 33 -38.84 -11.52 43.31
C ILE A 33 -40.01 -11.74 42.37
N LEU A 34 -39.73 -12.34 41.22
CA LEU A 34 -40.69 -12.68 40.18
C LEU A 34 -40.64 -14.19 39.98
N VAL A 35 -41.70 -14.88 40.41
CA VAL A 35 -41.86 -16.31 40.17
C VAL A 35 -42.82 -16.45 39.00
N ILE A 36 -42.38 -17.08 37.92
CA ILE A 36 -43.18 -17.22 36.71
C ILE A 36 -43.30 -18.69 36.36
N ASP A 37 -44.54 -19.16 36.47
CA ASP A 37 -44.91 -20.53 36.18
C ASP A 37 -44.93 -20.76 34.68
N TYR A 38 -44.41 -21.90 34.25
CA TYR A 38 -44.57 -22.41 32.90
C TYR A 38 -45.14 -23.82 32.91
N ASP A 39 -45.86 -24.15 31.85
CA ASP A 39 -46.32 -25.52 31.60
C ASP A 39 -45.26 -26.23 30.76
N SER A 40 -45.14 -27.55 30.86
CA SER A 40 -44.10 -28.38 30.20
C SER A 40 -43.94 -28.13 28.68
N MET A 41 -45.00 -27.62 28.06
CA MET A 41 -45.12 -27.30 26.63
C MET A 41 -44.61 -25.88 26.27
N ARG A 42 -44.24 -25.04 27.24
CA ARG A 42 -43.66 -23.70 27.01
C ARG A 42 -42.17 -23.70 27.37
N HIS A 43 -41.33 -23.24 26.44
CA HIS A 43 -39.89 -23.16 26.66
C HIS A 43 -39.53 -22.17 27.80
N PRO A 44 -38.71 -22.56 28.80
CA PRO A 44 -38.37 -21.74 29.96
C PRO A 44 -37.72 -20.39 29.57
N GLY A 45 -37.06 -20.31 28.42
CA GLY A 45 -36.49 -19.06 27.90
C GLY A 45 -37.54 -17.97 27.62
N ARG A 46 -38.74 -18.32 27.12
CA ARG A 46 -39.81 -17.33 26.89
C ARG A 46 -40.38 -16.78 28.19
N VAL A 47 -40.47 -17.64 29.19
CA VAL A 47 -41.01 -17.33 30.52
C VAL A 47 -40.00 -16.48 31.30
N PHE A 48 -38.71 -16.76 31.10
CA PHE A 48 -37.63 -15.93 31.63
C PHE A 48 -37.60 -14.53 31.01
N ASN A 49 -37.78 -14.41 29.69
CA ASN A 49 -37.88 -13.11 29.02
C ASN A 49 -39.06 -12.28 29.54
N GLN A 50 -40.18 -12.94 29.86
CA GLN A 50 -41.29 -12.29 30.54
C GLN A 50 -40.85 -11.75 31.91
N GLY A 51 -40.11 -12.53 32.70
CA GLY A 51 -39.57 -12.07 33.98
C GLY A 51 -38.58 -10.91 33.89
N ILE A 52 -37.74 -10.89 32.84
CA ILE A 52 -36.86 -9.75 32.58
C ILE A 52 -37.69 -8.51 32.27
N SER A 53 -38.74 -8.64 31.45
CA SER A 53 -39.60 -7.51 31.09
C SER A 53 -40.37 -6.93 32.30
N GLU A 54 -40.62 -7.75 33.31
CA GLU A 54 -41.32 -7.37 34.55
C GLU A 54 -40.36 -6.92 35.68
N ALA A 55 -39.05 -7.03 35.46
CA ALA A 55 -38.01 -6.68 36.43
C ALA A 55 -37.86 -5.16 36.58
N LYS A 56 -37.91 -4.66 37.82
CA LYS A 56 -37.80 -3.22 38.13
C LYS A 56 -36.39 -2.79 38.57
N GLY A 57 -35.47 -3.74 38.71
CA GLY A 57 -34.04 -3.56 39.03
C GLY A 57 -33.15 -4.62 38.35
N GLU A 58 -31.83 -4.57 38.57
CA GLU A 58 -30.85 -5.49 37.96
C GLU A 58 -31.15 -6.96 38.31
N TYR A 59 -31.13 -7.88 37.34
CA TYR A 59 -31.77 -9.19 37.52
C TYR A 59 -30.80 -10.37 37.67
N CYS A 60 -31.21 -11.38 38.45
CA CYS A 60 -30.51 -12.65 38.65
C CYS A 60 -31.50 -13.82 38.42
N CYS A 61 -31.04 -14.93 37.83
CA CYS A 61 -31.91 -15.99 37.31
C CYS A 61 -31.55 -17.40 37.81
N PHE A 62 -32.58 -18.20 38.10
CA PHE A 62 -32.50 -19.64 38.34
C PHE A 62 -33.53 -20.37 37.47
N VAL A 63 -33.09 -21.40 36.73
CA VAL A 63 -33.92 -22.22 35.82
C VAL A 63 -33.69 -23.68 36.19
N ASP A 64 -34.60 -24.28 36.97
CA ASP A 64 -34.28 -25.48 37.73
C ASP A 64 -35.04 -26.75 37.30
N GLU A 65 -34.47 -27.92 37.58
CA GLU A 65 -35.29 -29.10 37.87
C GLU A 65 -34.86 -29.95 39.09
N LYS A 66 -33.78 -29.64 39.86
CA LYS A 66 -33.40 -30.30 41.15
C LYS A 66 -32.53 -29.46 42.15
N LEU A 67 -32.70 -28.15 42.32
CA LEU A 67 -31.87 -27.33 43.23
C LEU A 67 -32.02 -27.75 44.69
N CYS A 68 -30.90 -28.08 45.34
CA CYS A 68 -30.80 -28.13 46.81
C CYS A 68 -29.52 -27.43 47.27
N PHE A 69 -29.67 -26.45 48.15
CA PHE A 69 -28.57 -25.72 48.78
C PHE A 69 -28.35 -26.23 50.20
N GLU A 70 -27.47 -27.21 50.36
CA GLU A 70 -27.18 -27.78 51.67
C GLU A 70 -26.02 -27.06 52.38
N GLY A 71 -26.27 -26.69 53.64
CA GLY A 71 -25.30 -26.11 54.57
C GLY A 71 -25.83 -24.83 55.23
N ASN A 72 -25.88 -24.78 56.57
CA ASN A 72 -26.56 -23.72 57.35
C ASN A 72 -26.08 -22.27 57.10
N ASN A 73 -24.99 -22.05 56.34
CA ASN A 73 -24.36 -20.73 56.15
C ASN A 73 -24.19 -20.29 54.68
N TRP A 74 -24.78 -20.99 53.70
CA TRP A 74 -24.58 -20.65 52.28
C TRP A 74 -25.20 -19.28 51.91
N LEU A 75 -26.35 -18.94 52.50
CA LEU A 75 -27.05 -17.66 52.31
C LEU A 75 -26.29 -16.47 52.90
N THR A 76 -25.68 -16.64 54.08
CA THR A 76 -24.81 -15.62 54.69
C THR A 76 -23.55 -15.39 53.87
N SER A 77 -23.00 -16.45 53.28
CA SER A 77 -21.82 -16.38 52.40
C SER A 77 -22.14 -15.70 51.07
N LEU A 78 -23.32 -15.98 50.49
CA LEU A 78 -23.82 -15.31 49.29
C LEU A 78 -24.12 -13.82 49.56
N ALA A 79 -24.79 -13.51 50.67
CA ALA A 79 -25.09 -12.13 51.07
C ALA A 79 -23.83 -11.28 51.34
N ASN A 80 -22.81 -11.87 51.99
CA ASN A 80 -21.51 -11.23 52.24
C ASN A 80 -20.68 -11.07 50.95
N ALA A 81 -20.82 -11.96 49.97
CA ALA A 81 -20.15 -11.85 48.67
C ALA A 81 -20.79 -10.78 47.75
N LEU A 82 -22.07 -10.48 47.95
CA LEU A 82 -22.85 -9.50 47.17
C LEU A 82 -22.75 -8.05 47.69
N THR A 83 -22.12 -7.82 48.86
CA THR A 83 -22.17 -6.51 49.53
C THR A 83 -21.08 -5.52 49.09
N ASP A 84 -19.93 -5.98 48.58
CA ASP A 84 -18.73 -5.12 48.42
C ASP A 84 -18.08 -5.07 47.02
N GLN A 85 -18.64 -5.71 45.98
CA GLN A 85 -18.12 -5.66 44.60
C GLN A 85 -19.24 -5.86 43.55
N PRO A 86 -19.09 -5.33 42.31
CA PRO A 86 -20.05 -5.52 41.23
C PRO A 86 -19.77 -6.84 40.50
N TYR A 87 -20.44 -7.93 40.87
CA TYR A 87 -20.34 -9.22 40.18
C TYR A 87 -21.72 -9.76 39.80
N ASP A 88 -21.76 -10.50 38.70
CA ASP A 88 -22.89 -11.32 38.24
C ASP A 88 -22.62 -12.79 38.59
N LEU A 89 -23.61 -13.48 39.16
CA LEU A 89 -23.53 -14.89 39.55
C LEU A 89 -24.67 -15.66 38.87
N ILE A 90 -24.33 -16.76 38.18
CA ILE A 90 -25.28 -17.80 37.74
C ILE A 90 -24.61 -19.15 38.01
N GLY A 91 -25.36 -20.07 38.61
CA GLY A 91 -25.03 -21.49 38.66
C GLY A 91 -26.25 -22.34 38.31
N LEU A 92 -26.02 -23.61 37.93
CA LEU A 92 -26.95 -24.74 38.00
C LEU A 92 -26.14 -26.06 37.96
N ARG A 93 -26.42 -26.99 38.88
CA ARG A 93 -25.72 -28.28 39.07
C ARG A 93 -26.58 -29.47 38.60
N GLY A 94 -25.93 -30.54 38.13
CA GLY A 94 -26.26 -31.92 38.52
C GLY A 94 -26.74 -32.89 37.43
N SER A 95 -25.92 -33.91 37.10
CA SER A 95 -26.46 -35.27 36.87
C SER A 95 -25.45 -36.35 37.27
N SER A 96 -25.77 -37.06 38.34
CA SER A 96 -25.12 -38.29 38.79
C SER A 96 -25.97 -39.52 38.47
N ARG A 97 -26.82 -39.49 37.42
CA ARG A 97 -27.65 -40.64 37.02
C ARG A 97 -27.99 -40.69 35.53
N PHE A 98 -26.98 -40.82 34.67
CA PHE A 98 -27.16 -41.28 33.28
C PHE A 98 -26.41 -42.59 32.97
N GLU A 99 -26.11 -43.39 33.99
CA GLU A 99 -25.45 -44.70 33.84
C GLU A 99 -26.41 -45.89 33.65
N LEU A 100 -27.74 -45.71 33.54
CA LEU A 100 -28.66 -46.87 33.61
C LEU A 100 -29.72 -47.06 32.52
N SER A 101 -29.77 -46.29 31.43
CA SER A 101 -30.68 -46.60 30.31
C SER A 101 -29.95 -47.06 29.04
N LYS A 102 -29.93 -48.38 28.83
CA LYS A 102 -29.61 -49.01 27.54
C LYS A 102 -30.68 -48.63 26.51
N ILE A 103 -30.46 -47.58 25.70
CA ILE A 103 -31.31 -47.30 24.53
C ILE A 103 -30.43 -47.16 23.29
N GLN A 104 -30.57 -48.11 22.36
CA GLN A 104 -29.97 -48.08 21.03
C GLN A 104 -30.71 -47.06 20.16
N LEU A 105 -29.98 -46.09 19.60
CA LEU A 105 -30.51 -45.17 18.57
C LEU A 105 -30.47 -45.88 17.20
N ARG A 106 -31.65 -46.18 16.65
CA ARG A 106 -31.84 -46.51 15.21
C ARG A 106 -32.26 -45.26 14.46
N CYS A 107 -31.59 -44.97 13.34
CA CYS A 107 -32.06 -44.04 12.32
C CYS A 107 -33.33 -44.57 11.66
N ALA A 108 -34.34 -43.71 11.51
CA ALA A 108 -35.46 -43.93 10.59
C ALA A 108 -35.44 -42.84 9.50
N SER A 109 -35.31 -43.31 8.26
CA SER A 109 -35.43 -42.54 7.03
C SER A 109 -36.89 -42.36 6.58
N SER A 110 -37.07 -41.51 5.56
CA SER A 110 -38.22 -41.40 4.63
C SER A 110 -39.31 -40.40 5.11
N LYS A 111 -39.90 -39.51 4.30
CA LYS A 111 -40.00 -39.29 2.83
C LYS A 111 -40.41 -37.82 2.59
N LYS A 112 -39.86 -37.20 1.54
CA LYS A 112 -40.13 -35.86 0.94
C LYS A 112 -41.63 -35.59 0.60
N PRO A 113 -42.05 -34.41 0.07
CA PRO A 113 -41.54 -33.02 0.15
C PRO A 113 -42.66 -31.95 0.39
N THR A 114 -42.33 -30.75 0.87
CA THR A 114 -42.93 -29.46 0.42
C THR A 114 -42.14 -28.28 1.00
N LEU A 115 -41.96 -27.24 0.17
CA LEU A 115 -41.09 -26.08 0.40
C LEU A 115 -41.70 -25.09 1.40
N GLU A 116 -40.90 -24.71 2.41
CA GLU A 116 -40.86 -23.38 3.04
C GLU A 116 -39.40 -23.08 3.44
N PRO A 117 -38.95 -21.80 3.42
CA PRO A 117 -37.53 -21.46 3.46
C PRO A 117 -36.93 -21.82 4.81
N GLN A 118 -36.02 -22.80 4.82
CA GLN A 118 -35.12 -23.01 5.95
C GLN A 118 -34.15 -21.83 6.00
N ILE A 119 -34.34 -20.93 6.97
CA ILE A 119 -33.24 -20.09 7.45
C ILE A 119 -32.33 -21.02 8.24
N ILE A 120 -31.31 -21.56 7.57
CA ILE A 120 -30.19 -22.22 8.20
C ILE A 120 -29.40 -21.11 8.90
N LEU A 121 -29.46 -21.09 10.24
CA LEU A 121 -28.67 -20.20 11.08
C LEU A 121 -27.19 -20.64 11.02
N ASP A 122 -26.52 -20.17 9.97
CA ASP A 122 -25.08 -20.21 9.88
C ASP A 122 -24.46 -19.15 10.81
N SER A 123 -23.24 -19.43 11.22
CA SER A 123 -22.27 -18.76 12.09
C SER A 123 -21.99 -17.26 11.84
N LEU A 124 -22.94 -16.49 11.30
CA LEU A 124 -22.72 -15.15 10.73
C LEU A 124 -23.17 -13.95 11.58
N LEU A 125 -23.39 -14.10 12.88
CA LEU A 125 -23.70 -12.96 13.76
C LEU A 125 -22.73 -12.84 14.93
N LEU A 126 -21.46 -12.57 14.59
CA LEU A 126 -20.46 -12.07 15.54
C LEU A 126 -19.71 -10.86 14.96
N PHE A 127 -20.48 -9.81 14.63
CA PHE A 127 -19.96 -8.46 14.64
C PHE A 127 -20.95 -7.56 15.38
N ALA A 128 -20.55 -7.11 16.56
CA ALA A 128 -20.84 -5.75 16.96
C ALA A 128 -19.80 -5.29 17.98
N GLU A 129 -19.34 -4.05 17.82
CA GLU A 129 -18.69 -3.33 18.90
C GLU A 129 -19.46 -3.49 20.22
N THR A 130 -18.74 -3.54 21.33
CA THR A 130 -19.21 -3.72 22.71
C THR A 130 -20.29 -2.73 23.19
N ARG A 131 -20.74 -1.78 22.36
CA ARG A 131 -21.87 -0.88 22.64
C ARG A 131 -23.22 -1.41 22.15
N PHE A 132 -23.24 -2.35 21.22
CA PHE A 132 -24.49 -2.81 20.56
C PHE A 132 -25.32 -3.78 21.42
N PHE A 133 -24.68 -4.52 22.35
CA PHE A 133 -25.36 -5.51 23.21
C PHE A 133 -26.18 -4.90 24.36
N LYS A 134 -26.23 -3.57 24.51
CA LYS A 134 -27.04 -2.93 25.57
C LYS A 134 -28.53 -2.81 25.25
N HIS A 135 -28.98 -3.03 24.01
CA HIS A 135 -30.31 -2.57 23.59
C HIS A 135 -31.15 -3.52 22.70
N ILE A 136 -30.83 -4.81 22.58
CA ILE A 136 -31.68 -5.74 21.80
C ILE A 136 -32.10 -6.96 22.66
N PRO A 137 -33.42 -7.27 22.76
CA PRO A 137 -33.91 -8.51 23.35
C PRO A 137 -33.61 -9.70 22.42
N PHE A 138 -33.18 -10.82 22.99
CA PHE A 138 -32.92 -12.06 22.25
C PHE A 138 -34.20 -12.57 21.57
N ASP A 139 -34.14 -12.75 20.24
CA ASP A 139 -35.25 -13.33 19.48
C ASP A 139 -35.19 -14.87 19.46
N ASN A 140 -36.37 -15.44 19.24
CA ASN A 140 -36.71 -16.85 19.30
C ASN A 140 -35.93 -17.66 18.24
N ASN A 141 -35.41 -18.85 18.62
CA ASN A 141 -34.91 -19.95 17.77
C ASN A 141 -33.38 -20.21 17.81
N LEU A 142 -32.83 -20.47 18.99
CA LEU A 142 -31.50 -21.10 19.12
C LEU A 142 -31.66 -22.56 19.54
N GLU A 143 -31.52 -23.46 18.58
CA GLU A 143 -31.32 -24.90 18.80
C GLU A 143 -29.82 -25.22 18.76
N SER A 144 -29.11 -25.09 19.88
CA SER A 144 -27.74 -25.62 20.00
C SER A 144 -27.49 -26.25 21.37
N SER A 145 -26.72 -27.35 21.37
CA SER A 145 -26.45 -28.18 22.55
C SER A 145 -25.71 -27.39 23.65
N PRO A 146 -26.14 -27.45 24.92
CA PRO A 146 -25.51 -26.79 26.08
C PRO A 146 -24.01 -27.09 26.24
N THR A 147 -23.55 -28.21 25.69
CA THR A 147 -22.15 -28.69 25.75
C THR A 147 -21.20 -27.80 24.95
N VAL A 148 -21.66 -27.20 23.85
CA VAL A 148 -20.84 -26.36 22.96
C VAL A 148 -20.57 -24.99 23.60
N VAL A 149 -21.58 -24.42 24.27
CA VAL A 149 -21.49 -23.15 24.99
C VAL A 149 -20.54 -23.25 26.20
N ALA A 150 -20.56 -24.37 26.92
CA ALA A 150 -19.68 -24.61 28.05
C ALA A 150 -18.20 -24.81 27.65
N LEU A 151 -17.97 -25.42 26.47
CA LEU A 151 -16.64 -25.64 25.92
C LEU A 151 -16.01 -24.31 25.45
N GLU A 152 -16.77 -23.46 24.75
CA GLU A 152 -16.30 -22.13 24.31
C GLU A 152 -15.96 -21.20 25.49
N LEU A 153 -16.74 -21.25 26.58
CA LEU A 153 -16.49 -20.43 27.78
C LEU A 153 -15.26 -20.89 28.57
N SER A 154 -15.03 -22.21 28.68
CA SER A 154 -13.85 -22.77 29.35
C SER A 154 -12.55 -22.52 28.56
N LEU A 155 -12.60 -22.58 27.23
CA LEU A 155 -11.46 -22.25 26.37
C LEU A 155 -11.11 -20.75 26.45
N ARG A 156 -12.11 -19.87 26.50
CA ARG A 156 -11.91 -18.43 26.72
C ARG A 156 -11.23 -18.17 28.07
N GLY A 157 -11.67 -18.81 29.16
CA GLY A 157 -11.03 -18.67 30.47
C GLY A 157 -9.56 -19.10 30.51
N TYR A 158 -9.22 -20.18 29.81
CA TYR A 158 -7.86 -20.71 29.71
C TYR A 158 -6.93 -19.81 28.88
N LEU A 159 -7.43 -19.23 27.79
CA LEU A 159 -6.62 -18.46 26.83
C LEU A 159 -6.27 -17.03 27.28
N PHE A 160 -6.94 -16.47 28.29
CA PHE A 160 -6.77 -15.06 28.68
C PHE A 160 -5.87 -14.81 29.91
N HIS A 161 -5.20 -15.82 30.48
CA HIS A 161 -4.22 -15.70 31.60
C HIS A 161 -4.53 -14.60 32.65
N ASN A 162 -5.81 -14.46 33.03
CA ASN A 162 -6.21 -13.65 34.16
C ASN A 162 -6.08 -14.53 35.40
N LYS A 163 -5.21 -14.16 36.35
CA LYS A 163 -4.97 -14.83 37.64
C LYS A 163 -6.17 -14.78 38.61
N ARG A 164 -7.41 -14.84 38.12
CA ARG A 164 -8.64 -14.84 38.94
C ARG A 164 -9.61 -15.95 38.53
N ILE A 165 -9.07 -17.08 38.07
CA ILE A 165 -9.76 -18.36 38.08
C ILE A 165 -8.88 -19.30 38.91
N GLY A 166 -9.24 -19.47 40.18
CA GLY A 166 -8.68 -20.51 41.03
C GLY A 166 -9.46 -21.79 40.79
N LEU A 167 -8.87 -22.75 40.07
CA LEU A 167 -9.32 -24.13 40.07
C LEU A 167 -8.65 -24.83 41.25
N TRP A 168 -9.44 -25.38 42.17
CA TRP A 168 -8.89 -26.33 43.15
C TRP A 168 -8.89 -27.72 42.51
N CYS A 169 -7.70 -28.16 42.11
CA CYS A 169 -7.46 -29.43 41.44
C CYS A 169 -7.41 -30.58 42.45
N GLY A 170 -8.36 -31.51 42.33
CA GLY A 170 -8.31 -32.79 43.03
C GLY A 170 -8.72 -33.90 42.08
N ILE A 171 -7.78 -34.37 41.24
CA ILE A 171 -7.53 -35.75 40.77
C ILE A 171 -6.52 -35.69 39.60
N ALA A 172 -5.55 -36.60 39.63
CA ALA A 172 -4.37 -36.67 38.79
C ALA A 172 -4.68 -36.87 37.30
N TRP A 173 -3.95 -36.14 36.46
CA TRP A 173 -3.87 -36.38 35.03
C TRP A 173 -3.00 -37.63 34.77
N PRO A 174 -3.31 -38.47 33.77
CA PRO A 174 -2.33 -39.40 33.24
C PRO A 174 -1.15 -38.60 32.68
N GLU A 175 0.08 -38.91 33.10
CA GLU A 175 1.33 -38.21 32.73
C GLU A 175 1.58 -38.08 31.20
N GLN A 176 0.75 -38.72 30.37
CA GLN A 176 0.92 -38.79 28.92
C GLN A 176 0.09 -37.75 28.13
N MET A 177 -0.74 -36.92 28.77
CA MET A 177 -1.60 -35.93 28.07
C MET A 177 -1.32 -34.46 28.40
N SER A 178 -0.39 -34.15 29.30
CA SER A 178 0.10 -32.79 29.51
C SER A 178 1.27 -32.50 28.57
N CYS A 179 0.99 -32.25 27.28
CA CYS A 179 1.92 -31.47 26.48
C CYS A 179 1.66 -29.99 26.79
N GLU A 180 2.40 -29.45 27.76
CA GLU A 180 2.57 -28.00 27.85
C GLU A 180 3.20 -27.51 26.54
N LEU A 181 2.40 -26.85 25.71
CA LEU A 181 2.96 -26.08 24.60
C LEU A 181 3.79 -24.95 25.19
N ASN A 182 5.12 -25.03 25.05
CA ASN A 182 6.01 -23.89 25.19
C ASN A 182 5.89 -22.97 23.96
N LEU A 183 4.68 -22.49 23.66
CA LEU A 183 4.54 -21.35 22.77
C LEU A 183 5.07 -20.12 23.52
N SER A 184 5.91 -19.34 22.85
CA SER A 184 6.34 -18.08 23.44
C SER A 184 5.11 -17.19 23.70
N ARG A 185 5.15 -16.38 24.77
CA ARG A 185 4.07 -15.42 25.10
C ARG A 185 3.71 -14.49 23.92
N GLU A 186 4.67 -14.24 23.04
CA GLU A 186 4.51 -13.44 21.84
C GLU A 186 3.71 -14.17 20.76
N GLU A 187 3.95 -15.46 20.54
CA GLU A 187 3.22 -16.28 19.57
C GLU A 187 1.76 -16.47 19.95
N SER A 188 1.49 -16.72 21.24
CA SER A 188 0.10 -16.82 21.73
C SER A 188 -0.65 -15.49 21.56
N ARG A 189 -0.02 -14.35 21.88
CA ARG A 189 -0.61 -13.01 21.68
C ARG A 189 -0.81 -12.68 20.21
N TYR A 190 0.12 -13.09 19.35
CA TYR A 190 0.04 -12.90 17.90
C TYR A 190 -1.16 -13.67 17.32
N LEU A 191 -1.29 -14.96 17.64
CA LEU A 191 -2.43 -15.77 17.18
C LEU A 191 -3.77 -15.19 17.67
N GLN A 192 -3.84 -14.74 18.92
CA GLN A 192 -5.05 -14.13 19.49
C GLN A 192 -5.42 -12.77 18.85
N ARG A 193 -4.45 -11.90 18.56
CA ARG A 193 -4.68 -10.53 18.06
C ARG A 193 -5.13 -10.46 16.59
N TYR A 194 -4.78 -11.47 15.80
CA TYR A 194 -5.00 -11.49 14.34
C TYR A 194 -6.01 -12.53 13.87
N TYR A 195 -6.28 -13.58 14.66
CA TYR A 195 -7.21 -14.66 14.31
C TYR A 195 -8.39 -14.80 15.27
N GLY A 196 -8.47 -13.95 16.31
CA GLY A 196 -9.60 -13.90 17.23
C GLY A 196 -10.91 -13.68 16.49
N GLY A 197 -11.64 -14.78 16.26
CA GLY A 197 -12.93 -14.79 15.54
C GLY A 197 -12.98 -15.65 14.27
N PHE A 198 -11.85 -16.09 13.70
CA PHE A 198 -11.84 -16.75 12.38
C PHE A 198 -11.58 -18.26 12.40
N ILE A 199 -10.87 -18.80 13.40
CA ILE A 199 -10.44 -20.21 13.37
C ILE A 199 -10.36 -20.79 14.79
N PRO A 200 -11.04 -21.92 15.10
CA PRO A 200 -10.72 -22.69 16.29
C PRO A 200 -9.31 -23.27 16.14
N LEU A 201 -8.39 -22.73 16.93
CA LEU A 201 -7.01 -23.18 17.04
C LEU A 201 -6.97 -24.41 17.95
N ASP A 202 -6.80 -25.60 17.35
CA ASP A 202 -6.30 -26.75 18.08
C ASP A 202 -4.76 -26.77 18.07
N ILE A 203 -4.18 -27.61 18.92
CA ILE A 203 -2.72 -27.71 19.11
C ILE A 203 -2.01 -28.04 17.79
N VAL A 204 -2.59 -28.92 16.98
CA VAL A 204 -2.00 -29.39 15.71
C VAL A 204 -1.88 -28.23 14.72
N LYS A 205 -2.92 -27.40 14.59
CA LYS A 205 -2.89 -26.22 13.70
C LYS A 205 -1.91 -25.16 14.17
N ALA A 206 -1.80 -24.94 15.48
CA ALA A 206 -0.86 -23.98 16.06
C ALA A 206 0.60 -24.43 15.82
N GLU A 207 0.89 -25.71 15.99
CA GLU A 207 2.19 -26.30 15.71
C GLU A 207 2.54 -26.22 14.22
N CYS A 208 1.59 -26.58 13.34
CA CYS A 208 1.75 -26.50 11.90
C CYS A 208 2.10 -25.07 11.44
N TRP A 209 1.38 -24.07 11.94
CA TRP A 209 1.71 -22.66 11.70
C TRP A 209 3.10 -22.30 12.23
N SER A 210 3.45 -22.70 13.45
CA SER A 210 4.76 -22.40 14.04
C SER A 210 5.91 -22.95 13.18
N GLN A 211 5.79 -24.21 12.72
CA GLN A 211 6.78 -24.84 11.85
C GLN A 211 6.90 -24.12 10.49
N ASN A 212 5.77 -23.82 9.85
CA ASN A 212 5.75 -23.06 8.60
C ASN A 212 6.33 -21.64 8.77
N ARG A 213 5.95 -20.93 9.82
CA ARG A 213 6.46 -19.59 10.14
C ARG A 213 7.97 -19.62 10.36
N ALA A 214 8.47 -20.58 11.14
CA ALA A 214 9.90 -20.75 11.36
C ALA A 214 10.64 -21.06 10.05
N ALA A 215 10.03 -21.86 9.15
CA ALA A 215 10.57 -22.09 7.82
C ALA A 215 10.64 -20.80 6.97
N ILE A 216 9.56 -20.03 6.90
CA ILE A 216 9.54 -18.76 6.14
C ILE A 216 10.57 -17.77 6.71
N GLN A 217 10.72 -17.72 8.04
CA GLN A 217 11.66 -16.82 8.71
C GLN A 217 13.11 -16.95 8.23
N LEU A 218 13.50 -18.17 7.85
CA LEU A 218 14.86 -18.46 7.40
C LEU A 218 15.14 -17.95 5.97
N PHE A 219 14.09 -17.77 5.15
CA PHE A 219 14.25 -17.49 3.71
C PHE A 219 13.70 -16.13 3.29
N ASP A 220 12.61 -15.67 3.90
CA ASP A 220 11.91 -14.48 3.44
C ASP A 220 11.20 -13.74 4.59
N GLN A 221 11.93 -12.80 5.19
CA GLN A 221 11.41 -11.87 6.21
C GLN A 221 10.30 -10.96 5.64
N ARG A 222 10.30 -10.72 4.34
CA ARG A 222 9.32 -9.87 3.66
C ARG A 222 7.94 -10.53 3.73
N VAL A 223 7.88 -11.83 3.39
CA VAL A 223 6.66 -12.64 3.46
C VAL A 223 6.12 -12.69 4.88
N LEU A 224 6.97 -12.91 5.89
CA LEU A 224 6.53 -12.88 7.29
C LEU A 224 5.95 -11.55 7.71
N GLY A 225 6.56 -10.43 7.29
CA GLY A 225 6.05 -9.11 7.61
C GLY A 225 4.67 -8.86 6.99
N ILE A 226 4.45 -9.26 5.74
CA ILE A 226 3.13 -9.19 5.10
C ILE A 226 2.13 -10.14 5.80
N LEU A 227 2.57 -11.35 6.18
CA LEU A 227 1.76 -12.29 6.96
C LEU A 227 1.53 -11.83 8.42
N GLY A 228 2.25 -10.81 8.93
CA GLY A 228 2.08 -10.25 10.26
C GLY A 228 1.27 -8.96 10.34
N THR A 229 1.03 -8.31 9.21
CA THR A 229 0.27 -7.05 9.13
C THR A 229 -1.24 -7.32 9.03
N ARG A 230 -2.11 -6.34 9.32
CA ARG A 230 -3.57 -6.50 9.12
C ARG A 230 -4.00 -6.30 7.65
N LEU A 231 -3.13 -6.67 6.72
CA LEU A 231 -3.35 -6.47 5.30
C LEU A 231 -4.26 -7.54 4.75
N THR A 232 -5.56 -7.25 4.70
CA THR A 232 -6.53 -8.03 3.93
C THR A 232 -6.97 -7.20 2.72
N SER A 233 -7.17 -7.86 1.57
CA SER A 233 -7.66 -7.23 0.34
C SER A 233 -9.12 -6.76 0.45
N ASN A 234 -9.74 -6.93 1.62
CA ASN A 234 -11.17 -6.82 1.89
C ASN A 234 -12.07 -7.83 1.16
N LYS A 235 -11.57 -8.66 0.26
CA LYS A 235 -12.44 -9.54 -0.53
C LYS A 235 -12.92 -10.78 0.21
N ILE A 236 -12.37 -11.03 1.40
CA ILE A 236 -12.78 -12.14 2.25
C ILE A 236 -13.23 -11.59 3.60
N ARG A 237 -14.52 -11.75 3.88
CA ARG A 237 -15.20 -11.45 5.14
C ARG A 237 -15.28 -12.67 6.06
N GLY A 238 -15.32 -13.87 5.50
CA GLY A 238 -15.33 -15.14 6.23
C GLY A 238 -14.65 -16.27 5.45
N ILE A 239 -14.11 -17.26 6.17
CA ILE A 239 -13.49 -18.46 5.60
C ILE A 239 -13.94 -19.66 6.41
N TRP A 240 -14.43 -20.69 5.73
CA TRP A 240 -14.82 -21.96 6.34
C TRP A 240 -14.14 -23.11 5.60
N LYS A 241 -13.77 -24.14 6.36
CA LYS A 241 -13.34 -25.43 5.80
C LYS A 241 -14.44 -26.43 6.05
N THR A 242 -15.03 -26.93 4.97
CA THR A 242 -15.92 -28.11 5.00
C THR A 242 -15.08 -29.38 4.85
N GLU A 243 -15.68 -30.57 4.96
CA GLU A 243 -14.92 -31.84 4.92
C GLU A 243 -14.03 -31.95 3.67
N ASN A 244 -14.44 -31.37 2.53
CA ASN A 244 -13.71 -31.45 1.28
C ASN A 244 -13.34 -30.12 0.63
N GLU A 245 -13.89 -28.99 1.07
CA GLU A 245 -13.76 -27.71 0.36
C GLU A 245 -13.43 -26.56 1.32
N ILE A 246 -12.96 -25.44 0.75
CA ILE A 246 -12.84 -24.18 1.46
C ILE A 246 -13.82 -23.21 0.83
N GLU A 247 -14.68 -22.63 1.65
CA GLU A 247 -15.62 -21.58 1.24
C GLU A 247 -15.13 -20.25 1.78
N VAL A 248 -15.24 -19.21 0.95
CA VAL A 248 -14.99 -17.83 1.37
C VAL A 248 -16.23 -17.00 1.15
N GLU A 249 -16.51 -16.08 2.06
CA GLU A 249 -17.58 -15.09 1.91
C GLU A 249 -16.95 -13.75 1.54
N ASP A 250 -17.50 -13.11 0.52
CA ASP A 250 -17.07 -11.78 0.10
C ASP A 250 -17.80 -10.66 0.89
N PRO A 251 -17.46 -9.36 0.70
CA PRO A 251 -18.16 -8.27 1.37
C PRO A 251 -19.65 -8.15 1.06
N SER A 252 -20.10 -8.69 -0.08
CA SER A 252 -21.51 -8.68 -0.47
C SER A 252 -22.31 -9.77 0.26
N GLY A 253 -21.63 -10.72 0.90
CA GLY A 253 -22.23 -11.89 1.55
C GLY A 253 -22.32 -13.10 0.62
N GLU A 254 -21.78 -13.03 -0.59
CA GLU A 254 -21.73 -14.15 -1.53
C GLU A 254 -20.69 -15.16 -1.07
N ARG A 255 -21.07 -16.45 -1.09
CA ARG A 255 -20.16 -17.56 -0.77
C ARG A 255 -19.59 -18.18 -2.02
N ILE A 256 -18.27 -18.26 -2.03
CA ILE A 256 -17.47 -18.72 -3.14
C ILE A 256 -16.71 -19.96 -2.68
N VAL A 257 -16.99 -21.10 -3.31
CA VAL A 257 -16.25 -22.35 -3.09
C VAL A 257 -14.91 -22.25 -3.83
N LEU A 258 -13.81 -22.40 -3.10
CA LEU A 258 -12.47 -22.50 -3.65
C LEU A 258 -12.24 -23.92 -4.16
N SER A 259 -12.52 -24.14 -5.45
CA SER A 259 -12.48 -25.45 -6.09
C SER A 259 -11.15 -26.21 -5.90
N THR A 260 -11.25 -27.54 -5.85
CA THR A 260 -10.13 -28.50 -5.71
C THR A 260 -9.54 -28.95 -7.05
N GLN A 261 -9.77 -28.21 -8.12
CA GLN A 261 -9.30 -28.62 -9.44
C GLN A 261 -8.47 -27.51 -10.05
N ILE A 262 -7.20 -27.83 -10.28
CA ILE A 262 -6.36 -27.05 -11.19
C ILE A 262 -7.05 -27.12 -12.55
N GLN A 263 -7.39 -25.95 -13.11
CA GLN A 263 -8.06 -25.90 -14.41
C GLN A 263 -7.20 -26.46 -15.56
N GLN A 264 -5.92 -26.75 -15.30
CA GLN A 264 -4.94 -27.26 -16.25
C GLN A 264 -4.19 -28.46 -15.66
N VAL A 265 -4.00 -29.51 -16.47
CA VAL A 265 -3.29 -30.73 -16.04
C VAL A 265 -1.78 -30.42 -15.90
N PRO A 266 -1.14 -30.81 -14.78
CA PRO A 266 0.31 -30.69 -14.61
C PRO A 266 1.08 -31.36 -15.76
N VAL A 267 2.00 -30.64 -16.38
CA VAL A 267 2.83 -31.14 -17.50
C VAL A 267 4.07 -31.86 -16.96
N SER A 268 4.37 -33.05 -17.48
CA SER A 268 5.43 -33.96 -16.98
C SER A 268 6.88 -33.46 -17.11
N ASN A 269 7.14 -32.39 -17.88
CA ASN A 269 8.48 -31.86 -18.16
C ASN A 269 8.72 -30.46 -17.51
N VAL A 270 7.99 -30.12 -16.46
CA VAL A 270 8.06 -28.81 -15.79
C VAL A 270 8.86 -28.93 -14.50
N SER A 271 9.88 -28.07 -14.32
CA SER A 271 10.69 -28.01 -13.09
C SER A 271 10.21 -26.91 -12.12
N CYS A 272 9.32 -26.02 -12.57
CA CYS A 272 8.74 -24.96 -11.75
C CYS A 272 7.29 -24.63 -12.12
N TYR A 273 6.37 -24.63 -11.16
CA TYR A 273 5.01 -24.13 -11.36
C TYR A 273 4.83 -22.74 -10.76
N PHE A 274 4.23 -21.83 -11.52
CA PHE A 274 3.69 -20.57 -11.02
C PHE A 274 2.21 -20.76 -10.77
N VAL A 275 1.84 -20.86 -9.50
CA VAL A 275 0.48 -21.14 -9.04
C VAL A 275 -0.18 -19.80 -8.72
N MET A 276 -1.22 -19.45 -9.48
CA MET A 276 -2.02 -18.24 -9.32
C MET A 276 -3.18 -18.54 -8.38
N GLY A 277 -3.12 -17.92 -7.21
CA GLY A 277 -3.99 -18.20 -6.08
C GLY A 277 -3.59 -19.48 -5.35
N VAL A 278 -3.80 -19.56 -4.04
CA VAL A 278 -3.57 -20.77 -3.25
C VAL A 278 -4.73 -21.78 -3.30
N GLY A 279 -5.92 -21.36 -3.72
CA GLY A 279 -7.13 -22.20 -3.71
C GLY A 279 -7.42 -22.76 -2.32
N ASN A 280 -7.66 -24.07 -2.24
CA ASN A 280 -7.81 -24.75 -0.95
C ASN A 280 -6.55 -25.47 -0.43
N GLY A 281 -5.41 -25.29 -1.12
CA GLY A 281 -4.11 -25.84 -0.75
C GLY A 281 -3.88 -27.32 -1.07
N LYS A 282 -4.91 -28.11 -1.43
CA LYS A 282 -4.74 -29.53 -1.77
C LYS A 282 -3.84 -29.71 -3.00
N GLU A 283 -4.00 -28.86 -4.00
CA GLU A 283 -3.27 -28.93 -5.27
C GLU A 283 -1.78 -28.63 -5.07
N ILE A 284 -1.47 -27.63 -4.25
CA ILE A 284 -0.09 -27.32 -3.85
C ILE A 284 0.51 -28.55 -3.17
N ASN A 285 -0.22 -29.19 -2.27
CA ASN A 285 0.25 -30.38 -1.57
C ASN A 285 0.51 -31.56 -2.52
N ILE A 286 -0.33 -31.76 -3.54
CA ILE A 286 -0.13 -32.78 -4.58
C ILE A 286 1.13 -32.48 -5.40
N LEU A 287 1.32 -31.23 -5.84
CA LEU A 287 2.50 -30.83 -6.61
C LEU A 287 3.80 -31.02 -5.80
N LEU A 288 3.76 -30.77 -4.48
CA LEU A 288 4.91 -30.92 -3.59
C LEU A 288 5.34 -32.37 -3.33
N GLN A 289 4.48 -33.36 -3.63
CA GLN A 289 4.83 -34.78 -3.59
C GLN A 289 5.94 -35.11 -4.61
N ASN A 290 6.06 -34.33 -5.68
CA ASN A 290 7.19 -34.42 -6.58
C ASN A 290 8.35 -33.55 -6.03
N HIS A 291 9.44 -34.20 -5.62
CA HIS A 291 10.60 -33.54 -5.01
C HIS A 291 11.43 -32.73 -6.01
N ASP A 292 11.28 -32.96 -7.31
CA ASP A 292 12.04 -32.26 -8.37
C ASP A 292 11.39 -30.95 -8.82
N ILE A 293 10.23 -30.61 -8.25
CA ILE A 293 9.42 -29.48 -8.68
C ILE A 293 9.52 -28.34 -7.68
N ASN A 294 9.77 -27.15 -8.21
CA ASN A 294 9.66 -25.89 -7.49
C ASN A 294 8.27 -25.28 -7.71
N ILE A 295 7.75 -24.59 -6.71
CA ILE A 295 6.42 -23.98 -6.73
C ILE A 295 6.56 -22.56 -6.22
N ILE A 296 6.00 -21.63 -6.98
CA ILE A 296 5.84 -20.24 -6.58
C ILE A 296 4.37 -19.95 -6.57
N VAL A 297 3.85 -19.61 -5.39
CA VAL A 297 2.43 -19.30 -5.22
C VAL A 297 2.27 -17.79 -5.12
N VAL A 298 1.44 -17.20 -5.99
CA VAL A 298 1.08 -15.79 -5.95
C VAL A 298 -0.33 -15.67 -5.40
N GLU A 299 -0.50 -15.02 -4.26
CA GLU A 299 -1.80 -14.92 -3.61
C GLU A 299 -2.03 -13.53 -3.00
N PRO A 300 -2.98 -12.76 -3.56
CA PRO A 300 -3.44 -11.50 -2.98
C PRO A 300 -4.12 -11.63 -1.62
N GLU A 301 -4.75 -12.78 -1.36
CA GLU A 301 -5.52 -13.04 -0.14
C GLU A 301 -4.62 -13.56 0.99
N VAL A 302 -3.92 -12.64 1.65
CA VAL A 302 -3.01 -12.95 2.76
C VAL A 302 -3.71 -13.76 3.87
N ILE A 303 -5.00 -13.51 4.11
CA ILE A 303 -5.81 -14.26 5.08
C ILE A 303 -5.96 -15.74 4.68
N LEU A 304 -6.08 -16.03 3.39
CA LEU A 304 -6.19 -17.39 2.87
C LEU A 304 -4.84 -18.12 2.97
N ILE A 305 -3.73 -17.44 2.68
CA ILE A 305 -2.37 -17.99 2.90
C ILE A 305 -2.20 -18.41 4.36
N ARG A 306 -2.53 -17.50 5.28
CA ARG A 306 -2.45 -17.77 6.72
C ARG A 306 -3.30 -18.95 7.14
N PHE A 307 -4.54 -19.00 6.66
CA PHE A 307 -5.45 -20.11 6.92
C PHE A 307 -4.80 -21.42 6.49
N LEU A 308 -4.31 -21.52 5.24
CA LEU A 308 -3.72 -22.75 4.73
C LEU A 308 -2.44 -23.16 5.44
N LEU A 309 -1.58 -22.22 5.83
CA LEU A 309 -0.37 -22.50 6.61
C LEU A 309 -0.65 -23.05 8.02
N MET A 310 -1.90 -22.99 8.50
CA MET A 310 -2.33 -23.66 9.73
C MET A 310 -2.81 -25.09 9.47
N TYR A 311 -3.28 -25.41 8.27
CA TYR A 311 -3.85 -26.72 7.92
C TYR A 311 -2.89 -27.63 7.16
N PHE A 312 -1.90 -27.06 6.46
CA PHE A 312 -0.93 -27.80 5.66
C PHE A 312 0.48 -27.54 6.16
N ASN A 313 1.18 -28.62 6.50
CA ASN A 313 2.58 -28.52 6.89
C ASN A 313 3.46 -28.48 5.64
N TRP A 314 3.89 -27.29 5.25
CA TRP A 314 4.78 -27.06 4.10
C TRP A 314 6.21 -26.69 4.53
N ASN A 315 6.54 -26.88 5.81
CA ASN A 315 7.79 -26.36 6.38
C ASN A 315 9.03 -26.89 5.64
N ASP A 316 9.05 -28.19 5.29
CA ASP A 316 10.18 -28.80 4.59
C ASP A 316 10.34 -28.26 3.17
N ALA A 317 9.23 -28.08 2.45
CA ALA A 317 9.26 -27.52 1.10
C ALA A 317 9.69 -26.04 1.10
N ILE A 318 9.26 -25.26 2.09
CA ILE A 318 9.69 -23.88 2.28
C ILE A 318 11.17 -23.85 2.64
N ARG A 319 11.62 -24.69 3.59
CA ARG A 319 13.03 -24.78 4.01
C ARG A 319 13.97 -25.21 2.90
N SER A 320 13.52 -26.07 2.00
CA SER A 320 14.33 -26.48 0.85
C SER A 320 14.29 -25.46 -0.30
N GLY A 321 13.56 -24.36 -0.15
CA GLY A 321 13.32 -23.37 -1.22
C GLY A 321 12.42 -23.87 -2.36
N ARG A 322 11.84 -25.07 -2.24
CA ARG A 322 10.95 -25.68 -3.25
C ARG A 322 9.58 -25.01 -3.26
N LEU A 323 9.10 -24.51 -2.13
CA LEU A 323 7.89 -23.70 -2.06
C LEU A 323 8.25 -22.25 -1.72
N LYS A 324 7.91 -21.33 -2.61
CA LYS A 324 7.95 -19.89 -2.36
C LYS A 324 6.53 -19.33 -2.38
N ILE A 325 6.20 -18.50 -1.40
CA ILE A 325 4.90 -17.84 -1.31
C ILE A 325 5.14 -16.36 -1.51
N MET A 326 4.44 -15.77 -2.48
CA MET A 326 4.48 -14.35 -2.80
C MET A 326 3.12 -13.73 -2.45
N PRO A 327 2.96 -13.20 -1.22
CA PRO A 327 1.77 -12.46 -0.86
C PRO A 327 1.75 -11.11 -1.58
N THR A 328 0.62 -10.76 -2.20
CA THR A 328 0.45 -9.51 -2.94
C THR A 328 -0.59 -8.63 -2.25
N PHE A 329 -0.37 -7.31 -2.18
CA PHE A 329 -1.35 -6.41 -1.56
C PHE A 329 -2.16 -5.63 -2.61
N LEU A 330 -3.48 -5.84 -2.63
CA LEU A 330 -4.39 -5.19 -3.59
C LEU A 330 -5.40 -4.22 -2.94
N GLY A 331 -5.31 -3.96 -1.63
CA GLY A 331 -6.35 -3.25 -0.87
C GLY A 331 -6.45 -1.74 -1.09
N VAL A 332 -5.50 -1.13 -1.82
CA VAL A 332 -5.42 0.31 -2.10
C VAL A 332 -5.05 0.53 -3.57
N PRO A 333 -5.81 1.35 -4.33
CA PRO A 333 -5.42 1.75 -5.69
C PRO A 333 -4.00 2.37 -5.73
N GLY A 334 -3.23 2.10 -6.78
CA GLY A 334 -1.81 2.50 -6.88
C GLY A 334 -0.85 1.57 -6.14
N VAL A 335 -1.12 1.21 -4.87
CA VAL A 335 -0.32 0.21 -4.14
C VAL A 335 -0.51 -1.19 -4.75
N ALA A 336 -1.72 -1.49 -5.22
CA ALA A 336 -2.02 -2.70 -5.97
C ALA A 336 -1.19 -2.82 -7.26
N GLU A 337 -1.01 -1.70 -7.97
CA GLU A 337 -0.22 -1.63 -9.21
C GLU A 337 1.28 -1.84 -8.93
N VAL A 338 1.81 -1.22 -7.86
CA VAL A 338 3.18 -1.50 -7.39
C VAL A 338 3.37 -2.99 -7.07
N SER A 339 2.40 -3.59 -6.39
CA SER A 339 2.47 -5.00 -6.01
C SER A 339 2.40 -5.92 -7.23
N LEU A 340 1.65 -5.54 -8.27
CA LEU A 340 1.66 -6.20 -9.57
C LEU A 340 3.02 -6.07 -10.26
N LEU A 341 3.62 -4.87 -10.31
CA LEU A 341 4.94 -4.65 -10.90
C LEU A 341 6.00 -5.54 -10.26
N GLU A 342 6.08 -5.56 -8.93
CA GLU A 342 7.01 -6.43 -8.22
C GLU A 342 6.75 -7.91 -8.48
N SER A 343 5.47 -8.31 -8.57
CA SER A 343 5.10 -9.68 -8.87
C SER A 343 5.53 -10.08 -10.28
N VAL A 344 5.31 -9.21 -11.26
CA VAL A 344 5.74 -9.42 -12.66
C VAL A 344 7.26 -9.52 -12.71
N GLU A 345 7.96 -8.58 -12.09
CA GLU A 345 9.43 -8.55 -12.05
C GLU A 345 10.01 -9.83 -11.44
N PHE A 346 9.50 -10.21 -10.27
CA PHE A 346 9.97 -11.38 -9.55
C PHE A 346 9.77 -12.65 -10.38
N LEU A 347 8.62 -12.80 -11.01
CA LEU A 347 8.32 -13.95 -11.86
C LEU A 347 9.15 -13.96 -13.15
N GLN A 348 9.39 -12.80 -13.76
CA GLN A 348 10.28 -12.67 -14.92
C GLN A 348 11.72 -13.05 -14.59
N ARG A 349 12.23 -12.67 -13.40
CA ARG A 349 13.55 -13.10 -12.91
C ARG A 349 13.59 -14.58 -12.56
N THR A 350 12.54 -15.08 -11.92
CA THR A 350 12.45 -16.48 -11.45
C THR A 350 12.04 -17.45 -12.56
N LYS A 351 11.74 -16.96 -13.76
CA LYS A 351 11.88 -17.76 -14.99
C LYS A 351 13.35 -18.14 -15.17
N LEU A 352 13.78 -19.09 -14.35
CA LEU A 352 15.07 -19.74 -14.39
C LEU A 352 15.22 -20.33 -15.79
N LEU A 353 16.03 -19.64 -16.60
CA LEU A 353 16.83 -20.21 -17.66
C LEU A 353 16.05 -20.78 -18.87
N LYS A 354 15.46 -19.91 -19.71
CA LYS A 354 15.34 -20.05 -21.19
C LYS A 354 14.87 -21.40 -21.82
N LYS A 355 14.31 -22.37 -21.08
CA LYS A 355 14.08 -23.75 -21.58
C LYS A 355 12.63 -24.26 -21.52
N GLY A 356 11.65 -23.41 -21.24
CA GLY A 356 10.24 -23.84 -21.24
C GLY A 356 9.83 -24.77 -20.09
N LEU A 357 10.63 -24.83 -19.01
CA LEU A 357 10.39 -25.67 -17.83
C LEU A 357 9.45 -25.03 -16.79
N VAL A 358 8.63 -24.06 -17.21
CA VAL A 358 7.74 -23.28 -16.33
C VAL A 358 6.31 -23.38 -16.85
N ALA A 359 5.36 -23.70 -15.98
CA ALA A 359 3.93 -23.69 -16.30
C ALA A 359 3.12 -22.86 -15.30
N PHE A 360 2.05 -22.24 -15.80
CA PHE A 360 1.11 -21.44 -15.02
C PHE A 360 -0.09 -22.27 -14.63
N LEU A 361 -0.46 -22.29 -13.36
CA LEU A 361 -1.61 -23.04 -12.88
C LEU A 361 -2.58 -22.08 -12.18
N LYS A 362 -3.87 -22.10 -12.57
CA LYS A 362 -4.93 -21.36 -11.88
C LYS A 362 -5.60 -22.27 -10.85
N THR A 363 -5.81 -21.75 -9.64
CA THR A 363 -6.55 -22.44 -8.56
C THR A 363 -7.92 -21.78 -8.32
N GLY A 364 -8.75 -22.38 -7.46
CA GLY A 364 -10.06 -21.85 -7.11
C GLY A 364 -10.09 -20.42 -6.52
N SER A 365 -8.98 -19.90 -5.96
CA SER A 365 -8.96 -18.51 -5.46
C SER A 365 -8.65 -17.47 -6.54
N THR A 366 -8.29 -17.90 -7.76
CA THR A 366 -8.01 -16.99 -8.89
C THR A 366 -9.21 -16.09 -9.20
N GLN A 367 -10.44 -16.62 -9.08
CA GLN A 367 -11.68 -15.91 -9.36
C GLN A 367 -11.90 -14.68 -8.47
N LEU A 368 -11.35 -14.66 -7.26
CA LEU A 368 -11.43 -13.51 -6.34
C LEU A 368 -10.66 -12.30 -6.90
N ASN A 369 -9.60 -12.55 -7.66
CA ASN A 369 -8.68 -11.52 -8.15
C ASN A 369 -8.35 -11.71 -9.64
N GLN A 370 -9.34 -12.12 -10.43
CA GLN A 370 -9.17 -12.44 -11.85
C GLN A 370 -8.48 -11.31 -12.66
N PRO A 371 -8.87 -10.02 -12.51
CA PRO A 371 -8.20 -8.93 -13.24
C PRO A 371 -6.70 -8.80 -12.91
N PHE A 372 -6.32 -8.98 -11.65
CA PHE A 372 -4.91 -8.94 -11.24
C PHE A 372 -4.11 -10.07 -11.89
N PHE A 373 -4.66 -11.30 -11.87
CA PHE A 373 -3.96 -12.44 -12.45
C PHE A 373 -3.86 -12.37 -13.98
N ASP A 374 -4.87 -11.82 -14.66
CA ASP A 374 -4.80 -11.62 -16.11
C ASP A 374 -3.71 -10.60 -16.47
N GLU A 375 -3.62 -9.48 -15.75
CA GLU A 375 -2.54 -8.50 -15.91
C GLU A 375 -1.15 -9.09 -15.58
N LEU A 376 -1.06 -9.93 -14.54
CA LEU A 376 0.18 -10.64 -14.18
C LEU A 376 0.66 -11.57 -15.30
N ILE A 377 -0.25 -12.36 -15.89
CA ILE A 377 0.07 -13.24 -17.03
C ILE A 377 0.53 -12.40 -18.23
N LEU A 378 -0.16 -11.30 -18.53
CA LEU A 378 0.20 -10.39 -19.62
C LEU A 378 1.60 -9.79 -19.44
N GLY A 379 1.92 -9.31 -18.24
CA GLY A 379 3.24 -8.77 -17.90
C GLY A 379 4.34 -9.82 -17.99
N VAL A 380 4.12 -10.98 -17.37
CA VAL A 380 5.12 -12.06 -17.38
C VAL A 380 5.32 -12.66 -18.77
N SER A 381 4.29 -12.69 -19.62
CA SER A 381 4.40 -13.13 -21.03
C SER A 381 4.99 -12.05 -21.96
N GLY A 382 5.01 -10.78 -21.53
CA GLY A 382 5.63 -9.66 -22.25
C GLY A 382 7.09 -9.91 -22.61
N ASP A 383 7.90 -10.42 -21.68
CA ASP A 383 9.31 -10.77 -21.92
C ASP A 383 9.49 -11.77 -23.09
N ARG A 384 8.62 -12.78 -23.19
CA ARG A 384 8.71 -13.77 -24.28
C ARG A 384 8.37 -13.13 -25.63
N ARG A 385 7.32 -12.30 -25.66
CA ARG A 385 6.95 -11.56 -26.88
C ARG A 385 8.09 -10.62 -27.30
N ALA A 386 8.72 -9.96 -26.33
CA ALA A 386 9.91 -9.13 -26.53
C ALA A 386 11.09 -9.93 -27.09
N ASP A 387 11.39 -11.10 -26.53
CA ASP A 387 12.45 -12.00 -27.00
C ASP A 387 12.19 -12.52 -28.43
N ASP A 388 10.95 -12.92 -28.73
CA ASP A 388 10.56 -13.41 -30.06
C ASP A 388 10.73 -12.31 -31.12
N VAL A 389 10.34 -11.07 -30.78
CA VAL A 389 10.60 -9.90 -31.63
C VAL A 389 12.10 -9.63 -31.76
N ALA A 390 12.86 -9.67 -30.66
CA ALA A 390 14.31 -9.45 -30.68
C ALA A 390 15.01 -10.43 -31.61
N GLN A 391 14.59 -11.70 -31.63
CA GLN A 391 15.13 -12.71 -32.56
C GLN A 391 14.88 -12.34 -34.02
N ASN A 392 13.70 -11.83 -34.35
CA ASN A 392 13.38 -11.38 -35.71
C ASN A 392 14.13 -10.09 -36.11
N TRP A 393 14.54 -9.28 -35.13
CA TRP A 393 15.21 -8.00 -35.34
C TRP A 393 16.75 -8.09 -35.31
N LYS A 394 17.32 -9.24 -34.93
CA LYS A 394 18.76 -9.52 -34.74
C LYS A 394 19.63 -9.53 -36.01
N THR A 395 19.30 -8.74 -37.03
CA THR A 395 20.27 -8.47 -38.10
C THR A 395 21.29 -7.46 -37.60
N GLN A 396 22.58 -7.84 -37.54
CA GLN A 396 23.66 -6.92 -37.19
C GLN A 396 23.74 -5.81 -38.24
N LYS A 397 23.10 -4.68 -37.95
CA LYS A 397 23.22 -3.46 -38.73
C LYS A 397 24.33 -2.62 -38.13
N THR A 398 25.22 -2.10 -38.97
CA THR A 398 26.19 -1.07 -38.56
C THR A 398 25.44 0.14 -38.01
N PRO A 399 25.82 0.71 -36.85
CA PRO A 399 25.23 1.93 -36.31
C PRO A 399 25.17 3.03 -37.37
N GLU A 400 23.96 3.51 -37.68
CA GLU A 400 23.75 4.61 -38.61
C GLU A 400 24.11 5.94 -37.94
N PHE A 401 23.78 6.08 -36.66
CA PHE A 401 24.07 7.26 -35.84
C PHE A 401 25.08 6.93 -34.74
N GLU A 402 25.79 7.94 -34.27
CA GLU A 402 26.66 7.81 -33.09
C GLU A 402 25.82 7.93 -31.83
N VAL A 403 24.90 8.90 -31.81
CA VAL A 403 24.04 9.20 -30.65
C VAL A 403 22.59 9.31 -31.10
N THR A 404 21.68 8.61 -30.44
CA THR A 404 20.25 8.95 -30.45
C THR A 404 19.84 9.51 -29.10
N VAL A 405 19.16 10.64 -29.09
CA VAL A 405 18.49 11.20 -27.91
C VAL A 405 17.00 10.94 -28.03
N VAL A 406 16.42 10.26 -27.04
CA VAL A 406 15.01 9.88 -26.97
C VAL A 406 14.29 10.82 -26.00
N SER A 407 13.37 11.63 -26.53
CA SER A 407 12.70 12.73 -25.81
C SER A 407 11.18 12.57 -25.77
N PRO A 408 10.52 12.61 -24.61
CA PRO A 408 9.06 12.72 -24.52
C PRO A 408 8.60 14.18 -24.73
N TYR A 409 8.86 14.76 -25.90
CA TYR A 409 8.55 16.18 -26.19
C TYR A 409 9.14 17.20 -25.19
N CYS A 410 10.28 16.86 -24.56
CA CYS A 410 10.95 17.75 -23.61
C CYS A 410 12.02 18.58 -24.33
N SER A 411 11.91 19.92 -24.26
CA SER A 411 12.82 20.84 -24.96
C SER A 411 14.29 20.69 -24.55
N ILE A 412 14.57 20.32 -23.29
CA ILE A 412 15.94 20.07 -22.80
C ILE A 412 16.62 18.94 -23.60
N PHE A 413 15.89 17.89 -23.98
CA PHE A 413 16.47 16.79 -24.75
C PHE A 413 16.70 17.17 -26.22
N ASN A 414 15.95 18.14 -26.74
CA ASN A 414 16.26 18.75 -28.04
C ASN A 414 17.60 19.51 -27.98
N ASP A 415 17.86 20.19 -26.85
CA ASP A 415 19.12 20.89 -26.60
C ASP A 415 20.30 19.93 -26.40
N ILE A 416 20.11 18.80 -25.69
CA ILE A 416 21.12 17.74 -25.58
C ILE A 416 21.48 17.22 -26.98
N ALA A 417 20.48 16.90 -27.80
CA ALA A 417 20.71 16.44 -29.17
C ALA A 417 21.45 17.50 -30.02
N SER A 418 21.10 18.78 -29.85
CA SER A 418 21.75 19.89 -30.54
C SER A 418 23.19 20.11 -30.09
N ALA A 419 23.48 19.95 -28.80
CA ALA A 419 24.83 20.02 -28.26
C ALA A 419 25.74 18.94 -28.84
N PHE A 420 25.29 17.68 -28.91
CA PHE A 420 26.05 16.61 -29.58
C PHE A 420 26.31 16.92 -31.07
N LYS A 421 25.33 17.49 -31.78
CA LYS A 421 25.53 17.91 -33.19
C LYS A 421 26.60 18.99 -33.31
N ARG A 422 26.62 19.97 -32.40
CA ARG A 422 27.65 21.04 -32.38
C ARG A 422 29.06 20.47 -32.14
N LEU A 423 29.17 19.39 -31.35
CA LEU A 423 30.42 18.66 -31.16
C LEU A 423 30.81 17.76 -32.34
N GLY A 424 30.01 17.73 -33.41
CA GLY A 424 30.32 17.03 -34.65
C GLY A 424 29.88 15.56 -34.70
N PHE A 425 29.10 15.10 -33.71
CA PHE A 425 28.51 13.76 -33.72
C PHE A 425 27.34 13.67 -34.70
N ARG A 426 27.22 12.51 -35.38
CA ARG A 426 26.02 12.16 -36.14
C ARG A 426 24.90 11.79 -35.17
N THR A 427 24.08 12.79 -34.82
CA THR A 427 23.04 12.66 -33.79
C THR A 427 21.63 12.63 -34.37
N ARG A 428 20.79 11.74 -33.83
CA ARG A 428 19.34 11.68 -34.06
C ARG A 428 18.59 12.12 -32.81
N LEU A 429 17.53 12.91 -32.99
CA LEU A 429 16.52 13.15 -31.97
C LEU A 429 15.29 12.31 -32.31
N LEU A 430 14.90 11.40 -31.41
CA LEU A 430 13.67 10.62 -31.52
C LEU A 430 12.66 11.18 -30.52
N VAL A 431 11.57 11.76 -31.02
CA VAL A 431 10.51 12.32 -30.18
C VAL A 431 9.43 11.27 -29.95
N VAL A 432 9.11 10.99 -28.69
CA VAL A 432 8.11 9.99 -28.27
C VAL A 432 6.85 10.71 -27.78
N PRO A 433 5.66 10.48 -28.38
CA PRO A 433 4.42 11.14 -27.97
C PRO A 433 3.99 10.75 -26.57
N HIS A 434 3.44 11.74 -25.86
CA HIS A 434 2.95 11.58 -24.49
C HIS A 434 1.77 10.59 -24.40
N GLU A 435 0.81 10.60 -25.35
CA GLU A 435 -0.33 9.67 -25.43
C GLU A 435 -0.74 9.52 -26.91
N THR A 436 -0.86 8.33 -27.53
CA THR A 436 -2.12 7.56 -27.64
C THR A 436 -1.90 6.21 -28.38
N GLY A 437 -0.65 5.74 -28.48
CA GLY A 437 -0.31 4.46 -29.13
C GLY A 437 0.51 3.50 -28.25
N ALA A 438 1.20 3.99 -27.23
CA ALA A 438 2.10 3.18 -26.39
C ALA A 438 1.37 2.21 -25.42
N ASN A 439 0.04 2.30 -25.34
CA ASN A 439 -0.78 1.48 -24.44
C ASN A 439 -0.96 0.03 -24.90
N SER A 440 -0.47 -0.32 -26.09
CA SER A 440 -0.44 -1.70 -26.58
C SER A 440 0.97 -2.10 -26.97
N PHE A 441 1.24 -3.40 -26.86
CA PHE A 441 2.52 -3.99 -27.28
C PHE A 441 2.88 -3.59 -28.74
N ASP A 442 1.91 -3.61 -29.65
CA ASP A 442 2.15 -3.23 -31.06
C ASP A 442 2.47 -1.75 -31.24
N GLY A 443 1.79 -0.87 -30.52
CA GLY A 443 2.07 0.55 -30.62
C GLY A 443 3.41 0.92 -29.98
N TRP A 444 3.80 0.24 -28.91
CA TRP A 444 5.15 0.31 -28.38
C TRP A 444 6.21 -0.22 -29.36
N LEU A 445 5.97 -1.36 -30.03
CA LEU A 445 6.89 -1.87 -31.07
C LEU A 445 7.09 -0.87 -32.21
N LYS A 446 6.02 -0.19 -32.64
CA LYS A 446 6.10 0.87 -33.65
C LYS A 446 7.01 2.02 -33.21
N LEU A 447 7.01 2.37 -31.93
CA LEU A 447 7.86 3.43 -31.38
C LEU A 447 9.33 2.99 -31.22
N LEU A 448 9.61 1.71 -30.96
CA LEU A 448 10.98 1.19 -30.91
C LEU A 448 11.59 0.90 -32.28
N LYS A 449 10.76 0.58 -33.27
CA LYS A 449 11.21 0.18 -34.61
C LYS A 449 12.30 1.12 -35.20
N PRO A 450 12.22 2.46 -35.10
CA PRO A 450 13.28 3.35 -35.59
C PRO A 450 14.63 3.16 -34.89
N LEU A 451 14.65 2.81 -33.59
CA LEU A 451 15.89 2.57 -32.83
C LEU A 451 16.60 1.28 -33.27
N VAL A 452 15.84 0.35 -33.84
CA VAL A 452 16.33 -0.96 -34.28
C VAL A 452 16.69 -0.95 -35.77
N GLU A 453 15.86 -0.33 -36.61
CA GLU A 453 16.09 -0.28 -38.06
C GLU A 453 17.26 0.61 -38.43
N SER A 454 17.45 1.70 -37.68
CA SER A 454 18.53 2.69 -37.80
C SER A 454 19.25 2.80 -36.45
N PRO A 455 20.14 1.84 -36.11
CA PRO A 455 20.74 1.77 -34.79
C PRO A 455 21.69 2.92 -34.51
N SER A 456 21.92 3.17 -33.21
CA SER A 456 22.95 4.09 -32.73
C SER A 456 23.97 3.36 -31.87
N GLU A 457 25.18 3.91 -31.77
CA GLU A 457 26.16 3.38 -30.81
C GLU A 457 25.66 3.59 -29.37
N ILE A 458 25.00 4.72 -29.13
CA ILE A 458 24.44 5.10 -27.84
C ILE A 458 23.03 5.65 -28.02
N ASN A 459 22.11 5.21 -27.16
CA ASN A 459 20.79 5.81 -27.00
C ASN A 459 20.70 6.46 -25.61
N ILE A 460 20.32 7.74 -25.55
CA ILE A 460 20.14 8.52 -24.32
C ILE A 460 18.64 8.75 -24.10
N PHE A 461 18.11 8.32 -22.96
CA PHE A 461 16.69 8.41 -22.62
C PHE A 461 16.45 9.38 -21.46
N ARG A 462 15.35 10.15 -21.46
CA ARG A 462 14.85 10.80 -20.23
C ARG A 462 14.21 9.76 -19.31
N ASN A 463 14.72 9.51 -18.11
CA ASN A 463 14.15 8.52 -17.16
C ASN A 463 13.71 7.21 -17.83
N ARG A 464 14.49 6.67 -18.77
CA ARG A 464 14.10 5.47 -19.53
C ARG A 464 12.70 5.56 -20.17
N CYS A 465 12.27 6.76 -20.59
CA CYS A 465 11.06 6.97 -21.37
C CYS A 465 11.03 5.98 -22.53
N LEU A 466 9.84 5.45 -22.85
CA LEU A 466 9.59 4.37 -23.81
C LEU A 466 9.98 2.96 -23.33
N LEU A 467 10.85 2.86 -22.33
CA LEU A 467 11.35 1.59 -21.79
C LEU A 467 10.73 1.26 -20.42
N GLU A 468 10.20 2.26 -19.73
CA GLU A 468 9.49 2.07 -18.47
C GLU A 468 7.97 2.05 -18.64
N SER A 469 7.32 1.34 -17.73
CA SER A 469 5.87 1.31 -17.60
C SER A 469 5.52 1.19 -16.13
N GLU A 470 4.61 2.02 -15.66
CA GLU A 470 3.98 1.85 -14.35
C GLU A 470 2.90 0.77 -14.40
N ARG A 471 2.41 0.41 -15.60
CA ARG A 471 1.49 -0.69 -15.79
C ARG A 471 2.22 -2.01 -15.74
N GLY A 472 1.80 -2.88 -14.82
CA GLY A 472 2.36 -4.22 -14.66
C GLY A 472 2.34 -5.09 -15.91
N SER A 473 1.28 -5.01 -16.72
CA SER A 473 1.16 -5.77 -17.99
C SER A 473 2.20 -5.43 -19.05
N ASP A 474 2.80 -4.25 -18.95
CA ASP A 474 3.83 -3.75 -19.88
C ASP A 474 5.22 -3.68 -19.26
N TYR A 475 5.39 -4.22 -18.05
CA TYR A 475 6.66 -4.22 -17.32
C TYR A 475 7.49 -5.44 -17.72
N PHE A 476 8.39 -5.29 -18.67
CA PHE A 476 9.29 -6.33 -19.18
C PHE A 476 10.61 -5.71 -19.66
N ASN A 477 11.66 -6.50 -19.90
CA ASN A 477 13.01 -5.98 -20.22
C ASN A 477 13.13 -5.48 -21.67
N LYS A 478 12.50 -4.33 -21.95
CA LYS A 478 12.44 -3.66 -23.25
C LYS A 478 13.82 -3.28 -23.80
N GLU A 479 14.79 -2.99 -22.94
CA GLU A 479 16.15 -2.63 -23.36
C GLU A 479 16.88 -3.74 -24.10
N SER A 480 16.58 -5.01 -23.79
CA SER A 480 17.26 -6.17 -24.37
C SER A 480 17.12 -6.27 -25.90
N ILE A 481 16.12 -5.59 -26.46
CA ILE A 481 15.83 -5.56 -27.90
C ILE A 481 16.66 -4.49 -28.62
N LEU A 482 17.11 -3.46 -27.88
CA LEU A 482 17.74 -2.30 -28.47
C LEU A 482 19.24 -2.53 -28.73
N PRO A 483 19.73 -2.23 -29.95
CA PRO A 483 21.15 -2.20 -30.23
C PRO A 483 21.81 -0.97 -29.58
N GLY A 484 23.13 -1.07 -29.37
CA GLY A 484 23.95 -0.01 -28.79
C GLY A 484 23.92 0.02 -27.26
N ARG A 485 24.65 0.96 -26.67
CA ARG A 485 24.63 1.23 -25.22
C ARG A 485 23.41 2.08 -24.89
N GLN A 486 22.67 1.69 -23.87
CA GLN A 486 21.52 2.45 -23.38
C GLN A 486 21.98 3.29 -22.19
N LEU A 487 21.68 4.59 -22.18
CA LEU A 487 22.00 5.51 -21.09
C LEU A 487 20.75 6.24 -20.65
N SER A 488 20.51 6.25 -19.35
CA SER A 488 19.32 6.90 -18.78
C SER A 488 19.72 8.22 -18.16
N TRP A 489 19.30 9.32 -18.76
CA TRP A 489 19.41 10.66 -18.19
C TRP A 489 18.24 10.88 -17.23
N TRP A 490 18.50 10.62 -15.95
CA TRP A 490 17.57 10.77 -14.84
C TRP A 490 17.34 12.23 -14.52
N TRP A 491 16.22 12.71 -14.99
CA TRP A 491 15.70 14.02 -14.73
C TRP A 491 14.33 13.79 -14.11
N ASP A 492 14.21 13.98 -12.80
CA ASP A 492 13.03 13.81 -11.96
C ASP A 492 13.12 12.60 -11.01
N VAL A 493 12.14 12.46 -10.11
CA VAL A 493 12.04 11.31 -9.20
C VAL A 493 11.85 10.04 -10.03
N PRO A 494 12.66 8.99 -9.78
CA PRO A 494 12.59 7.79 -10.59
C PRO A 494 11.25 7.11 -10.30
N ASN A 495 10.62 6.54 -11.32
CA ASN A 495 9.34 5.89 -11.11
C ASN A 495 9.52 4.60 -10.30
N ILE A 496 8.40 4.05 -9.85
CA ILE A 496 8.34 2.82 -9.06
C ILE A 496 9.01 1.67 -9.84
N ALA A 497 8.79 1.62 -11.16
CA ALA A 497 9.39 0.65 -12.06
C ALA A 497 10.94 0.70 -12.03
N SER A 498 11.54 1.89 -12.03
CA SER A 498 12.98 2.09 -11.87
C SER A 498 13.46 1.65 -10.49
N ARG A 499 12.73 2.02 -9.43
CA ARG A 499 13.09 1.67 -8.05
C ARG A 499 13.14 0.15 -7.84
N ILE A 500 12.19 -0.57 -8.44
CA ILE A 500 12.14 -2.03 -8.44
C ILE A 500 13.32 -2.58 -9.23
N ASP A 501 13.57 -2.07 -10.43
CA ASP A 501 14.68 -2.51 -11.28
C ASP A 501 16.06 -2.35 -10.60
N PHE A 502 16.33 -1.19 -10.01
CA PHE A 502 17.61 -0.87 -9.33
C PHE A 502 17.78 -1.54 -7.98
N SER A 503 16.71 -2.14 -7.42
CA SER A 503 16.83 -2.90 -6.17
C SER A 503 17.63 -4.20 -6.34
N ASP A 504 17.88 -4.64 -7.58
CA ASP A 504 18.70 -5.80 -7.88
C ASP A 504 20.15 -5.42 -8.09
N ALA A 505 21.00 -5.91 -7.19
CA ALA A 505 22.45 -5.72 -7.26
C ALA A 505 23.07 -6.19 -8.59
N ASN A 506 22.44 -7.14 -9.29
CA ASN A 506 22.92 -7.66 -10.56
C ASN A 506 22.47 -6.82 -11.77
N ARG A 507 21.49 -5.93 -11.61
CA ARG A 507 20.97 -5.05 -12.68
C ARG A 507 21.37 -3.61 -12.43
N GLN A 508 22.65 -3.32 -12.59
CA GLN A 508 23.11 -1.94 -12.68
C GLN A 508 22.90 -1.42 -14.10
N ARG A 509 21.86 -0.61 -14.29
CA ARG A 509 21.68 0.15 -15.54
C ARG A 509 22.50 1.43 -15.47
N PRO A 510 23.29 1.78 -16.50
CA PRO A 510 24.03 3.03 -16.50
C PRO A 510 23.06 4.21 -16.53
N ALA A 511 23.10 4.95 -15.44
CA ALA A 511 22.26 6.09 -15.14
C ALA A 511 23.16 7.34 -15.09
N LEU A 512 22.66 8.42 -15.64
CA LEU A 512 23.22 9.77 -15.58
C LEU A 512 22.20 10.57 -14.79
N ALA A 513 22.60 11.53 -13.97
CA ALA A 513 21.69 12.50 -13.36
C ALA A 513 20.80 12.07 -12.15
N PHE A 514 20.03 13.03 -11.59
CA PHE A 514 19.57 13.08 -10.19
C PHE A 514 18.18 12.50 -9.94
N ALA A 515 18.19 11.46 -9.11
CA ALA A 515 17.07 10.87 -8.41
C ALA A 515 17.62 10.37 -7.06
N HIS A 516 17.12 10.88 -5.92
CA HIS A 516 17.75 10.69 -4.60
C HIS A 516 18.09 9.22 -4.30
N ASP A 517 17.14 8.32 -4.56
CA ASP A 517 17.24 6.91 -4.25
C ASP A 517 18.19 6.12 -5.15
N ILE A 518 18.61 6.69 -6.29
CA ILE A 518 19.55 6.04 -7.21
C ILE A 518 20.93 6.70 -7.23
N LEU A 519 21.11 7.82 -6.51
CA LEU A 519 22.35 8.59 -6.51
C LEU A 519 23.59 7.75 -6.16
N GLY A 520 23.44 6.81 -5.23
CA GLY A 520 24.51 5.91 -4.82
C GLY A 520 24.95 4.90 -5.90
N PHE A 521 24.16 4.70 -6.95
CA PHE A 521 24.45 3.78 -8.06
C PHE A 521 25.00 4.50 -9.30
N LEU A 522 25.13 5.82 -9.25
CA LEU A 522 25.54 6.62 -10.41
C LEU A 522 27.07 6.69 -10.58
N PRO A 523 27.56 6.89 -11.81
CA PRO A 523 28.96 7.23 -12.05
C PRO A 523 29.42 8.45 -11.24
N PRO A 524 30.67 8.47 -10.74
CA PRO A 524 31.26 9.64 -10.11
C PRO A 524 31.16 10.87 -11.03
N GLY A 525 30.73 12.01 -10.49
CA GLY A 525 30.58 13.26 -11.24
C GLY A 525 29.29 13.35 -12.07
N SER A 526 28.56 12.26 -12.33
CA SER A 526 27.33 12.31 -13.12
C SER A 526 26.14 12.91 -12.39
N GLN A 527 26.28 13.08 -11.07
CA GLN A 527 25.35 13.75 -10.19
C GLN A 527 24.95 15.10 -10.82
N TRP A 528 25.92 15.93 -11.19
CA TRP A 528 25.74 17.30 -11.68
C TRP A 528 25.15 17.45 -13.09
N LEU A 529 24.90 16.35 -13.79
CA LEU A 529 24.54 16.37 -15.20
C LEU A 529 23.16 16.90 -15.55
N PRO A 530 22.06 16.63 -14.80
CA PRO A 530 20.74 16.98 -15.29
C PRO A 530 20.53 18.48 -15.31
N ALA A 531 21.08 19.21 -14.35
CA ALA A 531 20.77 20.61 -14.20
C ALA A 531 21.69 21.42 -15.14
N GLY A 532 21.12 21.98 -16.20
CA GLY A 532 21.83 22.87 -17.12
C GLY A 532 20.90 23.84 -17.82
N ALA A 533 21.38 25.06 -18.04
CA ALA A 533 20.69 26.08 -18.82
C ALA A 533 20.59 25.66 -20.28
N ARG A 534 19.38 25.79 -20.82
CA ARG A 534 19.11 25.61 -22.24
C ARG A 534 19.84 26.66 -23.06
N HIS A 535 20.21 26.26 -24.27
CA HIS A 535 21.08 27.04 -25.15
C HIS A 535 20.48 28.41 -25.47
N GLN A 536 19.17 28.47 -25.69
CA GLN A 536 18.46 29.71 -26.00
C GLN A 536 18.58 30.79 -24.91
N PHE A 537 18.81 30.42 -23.64
CA PHE A 537 19.01 31.39 -22.54
C PHE A 537 20.46 31.82 -22.38
N CYS A 538 21.39 31.08 -23.00
CA CYS A 538 22.83 31.35 -22.91
C CYS A 538 23.33 32.28 -24.02
N GLU A 539 22.66 32.32 -25.17
CA GLU A 539 23.14 33.06 -26.36
C GLU A 539 22.67 34.51 -26.44
N GLN A 540 21.54 34.85 -25.83
CA GLN A 540 20.98 36.20 -25.95
C GLN A 540 21.75 37.20 -25.08
N GLU A 541 21.89 38.43 -25.57
CA GLU A 541 22.37 39.54 -24.76
C GLU A 541 21.43 39.77 -23.56
N TYR A 542 21.99 40.18 -22.43
CA TYR A 542 21.20 40.45 -21.24
C TYR A 542 20.28 41.66 -21.50
N ASN A 543 18.98 41.45 -21.35
CA ASN A 543 17.99 42.52 -21.44
C ASN A 543 17.75 43.14 -20.04
N ILE A 544 18.77 43.82 -19.52
CA ILE A 544 18.70 44.46 -18.21
C ILE A 544 17.98 45.79 -18.35
N LYS A 545 16.82 45.88 -17.68
CA LYS A 545 16.00 47.09 -17.63
C LYS A 545 16.21 47.83 -16.31
N SER A 546 15.86 49.11 -16.28
CA SER A 546 15.77 49.82 -15.00
C SER A 546 14.69 49.17 -14.12
N GLU A 547 14.84 49.26 -12.80
CA GLU A 547 13.95 48.59 -11.85
C GLU A 547 12.46 48.99 -12.01
N GLN A 548 12.17 50.15 -12.62
CA GLN A 548 10.81 50.65 -12.85
C GLN A 548 10.18 50.18 -14.18
N ASP A 549 10.99 49.64 -15.11
CA ASP A 549 10.57 49.30 -16.48
C ASP A 549 10.10 47.85 -16.62
N TYR A 550 10.13 47.06 -15.54
CA TYR A 550 9.62 45.70 -15.55
C TYR A 550 8.09 45.69 -15.58
N THR A 551 7.51 44.86 -16.46
CA THR A 551 6.06 44.72 -16.61
C THR A 551 5.46 43.97 -15.42
N PHE A 552 6.16 42.97 -14.92
CA PHE A 552 5.75 42.17 -13.77
C PHE A 552 6.73 42.40 -12.63
N GLU A 553 6.20 42.73 -11.46
CA GLU A 553 7.02 42.76 -10.24
C GLU A 553 7.49 41.35 -9.90
N ILE A 554 6.54 40.40 -9.89
CA ILE A 554 6.82 38.97 -9.69
C ILE A 554 6.06 38.20 -10.76
N SER A 555 6.72 37.23 -11.40
CA SER A 555 6.03 36.22 -12.19
C SER A 555 6.29 34.82 -11.65
N PHE A 556 5.30 33.95 -11.77
CA PHE A 556 5.42 32.52 -11.53
C PHE A 556 4.92 31.78 -12.77
N VAL A 557 5.74 30.88 -13.29
CA VAL A 557 5.36 30.01 -14.40
C VAL A 557 5.33 28.56 -13.90
N GLY A 558 4.18 27.93 -13.87
CA GLY A 558 4.07 26.54 -13.43
C GLY A 558 2.64 26.04 -13.37
N GLN A 559 2.48 24.72 -13.50
CA GLN A 559 1.17 24.10 -13.36
C GLN A 559 0.74 24.03 -11.89
N SER A 560 -0.56 24.19 -11.66
CA SER A 560 -1.18 24.12 -10.33
C SER A 560 -1.03 22.73 -9.72
N ARG A 561 -1.25 21.68 -10.54
CA ARG A 561 -1.30 20.26 -10.12
C ARG A 561 -2.34 19.98 -9.03
N PHE A 562 -3.34 20.84 -8.89
CA PHE A 562 -4.33 20.80 -7.82
C PHE A 562 -5.07 19.44 -7.74
N GLU A 563 -5.64 18.98 -8.85
CA GLU A 563 -6.38 17.70 -8.91
C GLU A 563 -5.50 16.50 -8.55
N MET A 564 -4.25 16.51 -8.98
CA MET A 564 -3.29 15.45 -8.68
C MET A 564 -2.90 15.45 -7.20
N VAL A 565 -2.75 16.62 -6.56
CA VAL A 565 -2.54 16.71 -5.10
C VAL A 565 -3.73 16.10 -4.34
N GLN A 566 -4.97 16.41 -4.74
CA GLN A 566 -6.18 15.84 -4.15
C GLN A 566 -6.25 14.32 -4.32
N HIS A 567 -5.91 13.82 -5.52
CA HIS A 567 -5.84 12.40 -5.81
C HIS A 567 -4.80 11.68 -4.92
N ASN A 568 -3.60 12.23 -4.80
CA ASN A 568 -2.53 11.67 -3.97
C ASN A 568 -2.92 11.61 -2.48
N LEU A 569 -3.53 12.68 -1.96
CA LEU A 569 -4.02 12.71 -0.58
C LEU A 569 -5.11 11.64 -0.33
N THR A 570 -5.95 11.37 -1.33
CA THR A 570 -6.97 10.31 -1.25
C THR A 570 -6.33 8.92 -1.18
N ILE A 571 -5.31 8.65 -1.99
CA ILE A 571 -4.57 7.37 -1.95
C ILE A 571 -3.85 7.21 -0.61
N LEU A 572 -3.17 8.27 -0.12
CA LEU A 572 -2.48 8.26 1.16
C LEU A 572 -3.44 7.97 2.32
N GLY A 573 -4.59 8.65 2.36
CA GLY A 573 -5.62 8.43 3.37
C GLY A 573 -6.18 7.00 3.35
N GLY A 574 -6.44 6.48 2.14
CA GLY A 574 -6.85 5.09 1.93
C GLY A 574 -5.80 4.09 2.43
N ALA A 575 -4.53 4.32 2.10
CA ALA A 575 -3.41 3.51 2.57
C ALA A 575 -3.30 3.51 4.10
N LEU A 576 -3.28 4.68 4.73
CA LEU A 576 -3.14 4.79 6.18
C LEU A 576 -4.26 4.08 6.93
N THR A 577 -5.51 4.25 6.47
CA THR A 577 -6.68 3.55 7.01
C THR A 577 -6.52 2.02 6.90
N ARG A 578 -5.95 1.53 5.80
CA ARG A 578 -5.73 0.10 5.55
C ARG A 578 -4.61 -0.50 6.38
N PHE A 579 -3.44 0.14 6.40
CA PHE A 579 -2.27 -0.38 7.09
C PHE A 579 -2.39 -0.26 8.61
N TYR A 580 -3.06 0.79 9.11
CA TYR A 580 -3.01 1.15 10.54
C TYR A 580 -4.39 1.28 11.21
N GLY A 581 -5.47 1.03 10.46
CA GLY A 581 -6.82 0.96 10.98
C GLY A 581 -7.47 2.31 11.27
N THR A 582 -8.54 2.28 12.08
CA THR A 582 -9.43 3.44 12.31
C THR A 582 -8.77 4.61 13.02
N LYS A 583 -7.62 4.41 13.69
CA LYS A 583 -6.85 5.51 14.30
C LYS A 583 -6.49 6.59 13.28
N TYR A 584 -6.24 6.21 12.02
CA TYR A 584 -5.89 7.13 10.94
C TYR A 584 -7.04 7.39 9.96
N LYS A 585 -8.23 6.87 10.26
CA LYS A 585 -9.46 7.29 9.57
C LYS A 585 -9.78 8.76 9.88
N SER A 586 -9.37 9.26 11.05
CA SER A 586 -9.46 10.68 11.37
C SER A 586 -8.61 11.51 10.43
N PHE A 587 -7.36 11.13 10.13
CA PHE A 587 -6.48 11.88 9.23
C PHE A 587 -7.14 12.22 7.88
N SER A 588 -7.82 11.27 7.24
CA SER A 588 -8.56 11.53 6.00
C SER A 588 -9.75 12.48 6.20
N ASN A 589 -10.47 12.35 7.31
CA ASN A 589 -11.59 13.24 7.64
C ASN A 589 -11.11 14.65 8.00
N ASP A 590 -9.96 14.74 8.68
CA ASP A 590 -9.33 15.98 9.13
C ASP A 590 -8.94 16.81 7.91
N LEU A 591 -8.29 16.20 6.91
CA LEU A 591 -7.94 16.84 5.64
C LEU A 591 -9.16 17.42 4.90
N VAL A 592 -10.31 16.74 4.94
CA VAL A 592 -11.56 17.22 4.33
C VAL A 592 -12.18 18.39 5.11
N SER A 593 -11.99 18.41 6.43
CA SER A 593 -12.56 19.42 7.32
C SER A 593 -11.77 20.73 7.37
N ILE A 594 -10.48 20.69 7.05
CA ILE A 594 -9.59 21.85 7.07
C ILE A 594 -9.93 22.80 5.91
N LYS A 595 -10.17 24.07 6.22
CA LYS A 595 -10.37 25.13 5.22
C LYS A 595 -9.05 25.84 4.91
N GLY A 596 -8.79 26.09 3.63
CA GLY A 596 -7.60 26.82 3.16
C GLY A 596 -6.40 25.90 2.93
N LEU A 597 -5.66 26.11 1.83
CA LEU A 597 -4.60 25.21 1.42
C LEU A 597 -3.40 25.28 2.36
N ARG A 598 -3.08 26.49 2.86
CA ARG A 598 -2.06 26.69 3.89
C ARG A 598 -2.29 25.84 5.14
N ASN A 599 -3.53 25.76 5.64
CA ASN A 599 -3.83 24.95 6.82
C ASN A 599 -3.67 23.45 6.54
N ILE A 600 -4.01 22.99 5.33
CA ILE A 600 -3.80 21.60 4.92
C ILE A 600 -2.30 21.30 4.83
N TYR A 601 -1.51 22.21 4.26
CA TYR A 601 -0.07 22.12 4.19
C TYR A 601 0.56 22.02 5.59
N ASP A 602 0.24 22.95 6.49
CA ASP A 602 0.78 23.00 7.85
C ASP A 602 0.42 21.74 8.63
N HIS A 603 -0.82 21.25 8.47
CA HIS A 603 -1.25 19.99 9.05
C HIS A 603 -0.42 18.82 8.51
N LEU A 604 -0.24 18.71 7.19
CA LEU A 604 0.52 17.60 6.59
C LEU A 604 2.00 17.62 7.01
N ILE A 605 2.63 18.80 7.07
CA ILE A 605 4.00 18.97 7.57
C ILE A 605 4.12 18.52 9.03
N SER A 606 3.16 18.91 9.89
CA SER A 606 3.18 18.53 11.31
C SER A 606 3.09 17.00 11.52
N TYR A 607 2.44 16.29 10.60
CA TYR A 607 2.31 14.84 10.62
C TYR A 607 3.40 14.11 9.81
N GLN A 608 4.21 14.80 9.02
CA GLN A 608 5.15 14.18 8.07
C GLN A 608 6.06 13.15 8.74
N GLN A 609 6.70 13.50 9.85
CA GLN A 609 7.61 12.60 10.57
C GLN A 609 6.89 11.37 11.13
N GLU A 610 5.66 11.53 11.62
CA GLU A 610 4.85 10.40 12.08
C GLU A 610 4.52 9.48 10.90
N LEU A 611 4.08 10.04 9.78
CA LEU A 611 3.75 9.28 8.56
C LEU A 611 4.97 8.53 8.00
N GLU A 612 6.14 9.18 7.94
CA GLU A 612 7.39 8.56 7.50
C GLU A 612 7.82 7.44 8.46
N SER A 613 7.73 7.67 9.79
CA SER A 613 8.01 6.63 10.79
C SER A 613 7.08 5.43 10.64
N ILE A 614 5.80 5.70 10.38
CA ILE A 614 4.77 4.70 10.13
C ILE A 614 5.15 3.89 8.89
N PHE A 615 5.38 4.54 7.73
CA PHE A 615 5.78 3.87 6.49
C PHE A 615 7.07 3.06 6.66
N ASN A 616 8.04 3.55 7.42
CA ASN A 616 9.28 2.84 7.71
C ASN A 616 9.06 1.50 8.44
N THR A 617 7.99 1.34 9.23
CA THR A 617 7.65 0.04 9.84
C THR A 617 7.30 -1.03 8.81
N LEU A 618 6.83 -0.64 7.62
CA LEU A 618 6.50 -1.54 6.51
C LEU A 618 7.68 -1.75 5.56
N ASN A 619 8.76 -0.96 5.66
CA ASN A 619 9.81 -0.91 4.65
C ASN A 619 10.52 -2.26 4.46
N ASN A 620 10.70 -3.03 5.55
CA ASN A 620 11.29 -4.37 5.48
C ASN A 620 10.39 -5.39 4.75
N SER A 621 9.08 -5.14 4.69
CA SER A 621 8.08 -6.05 4.15
C SER A 621 7.55 -5.63 2.78
N MET A 622 7.55 -4.34 2.50
CA MET A 622 6.93 -3.75 1.33
C MET A 622 7.71 -2.50 0.84
N PRO A 623 9.01 -2.66 0.52
CA PRO A 623 9.89 -1.51 0.25
C PRO A 623 9.44 -0.69 -0.97
N ALA A 624 8.96 -1.31 -2.04
CA ALA A 624 8.48 -0.59 -3.22
C ALA A 624 7.19 0.18 -2.95
N GLN A 625 6.28 -0.39 -2.16
CA GLN A 625 5.04 0.28 -1.75
C GLN A 625 5.33 1.43 -0.79
N VAL A 626 6.25 1.26 0.16
CA VAL A 626 6.70 2.33 1.06
C VAL A 626 7.36 3.45 0.26
N TYR A 627 8.20 3.11 -0.72
CA TYR A 627 8.76 4.07 -1.65
C TYR A 627 7.65 4.86 -2.38
N TYR A 628 6.63 4.18 -2.91
CA TYR A 628 5.49 4.84 -3.54
C TYR A 628 4.69 5.73 -2.59
N LEU A 629 4.47 5.30 -1.34
CA LEU A 629 3.74 6.10 -0.35
C LEU A 629 4.53 7.35 0.07
N ASN A 630 5.84 7.22 0.29
CA ASN A 630 6.73 8.35 0.51
C ASN A 630 6.73 9.29 -0.70
N TYR A 631 6.72 8.74 -1.91
CA TYR A 631 6.58 9.51 -3.14
C TYR A 631 5.26 10.30 -3.15
N LEU A 632 4.12 9.67 -2.89
CA LEU A 632 2.83 10.38 -2.83
C LEU A 632 2.84 11.48 -1.75
N LEU A 633 3.39 11.20 -0.56
CA LEU A 633 3.48 12.16 0.53
C LEU A 633 4.28 13.40 0.12
N GLN A 634 5.47 13.21 -0.44
CA GLN A 634 6.33 14.31 -0.86
C GLN A 634 5.73 15.10 -2.06
N MET A 635 5.00 14.44 -2.96
CA MET A 635 4.24 15.10 -4.03
C MET A 635 3.12 15.98 -3.45
N SER A 636 2.38 15.45 -2.47
CA SER A 636 1.34 16.21 -1.78
C SER A 636 1.91 17.41 -1.03
N ILE A 637 3.00 17.24 -0.27
CA ILE A 637 3.65 18.31 0.50
C ILE A 637 4.12 19.43 -0.42
N THR A 638 4.91 19.12 -1.44
CA THR A 638 5.45 20.16 -2.34
C THR A 638 4.37 20.81 -3.21
N GLY A 639 3.33 20.04 -3.59
CA GLY A 639 2.16 20.58 -4.29
C GLY A 639 1.37 21.55 -3.44
N LEU A 640 1.07 21.16 -2.19
CA LEU A 640 0.39 22.03 -1.23
C LEU A 640 1.24 23.27 -0.94
N PHE A 641 2.54 23.13 -0.69
CA PHE A 641 3.45 24.27 -0.50
C PHE A 641 3.36 25.28 -1.65
N ARG A 642 3.43 24.80 -2.90
CA ARG A 642 3.31 25.66 -4.08
C ARG A 642 1.97 26.40 -4.10
N LEU A 643 0.88 25.67 -3.90
CA LEU A 643 -0.47 26.24 -3.93
C LEU A 643 -0.66 27.28 -2.81
N SER A 644 -0.21 26.94 -1.59
CA SER A 644 -0.26 27.81 -0.41
C SER A 644 0.63 29.03 -0.53
N ALA A 645 1.79 28.93 -1.18
CA ALA A 645 2.67 30.07 -1.44
C ALA A 645 2.00 31.08 -2.37
N ILE A 646 1.38 30.62 -3.47
CA ILE A 646 0.62 31.51 -4.36
C ILE A 646 -0.61 32.08 -3.64
N GLU A 647 -1.36 31.26 -2.90
CA GLU A 647 -2.49 31.70 -2.06
C GLU A 647 -2.09 32.82 -1.09
N ALA A 648 -0.93 32.69 -0.42
CA ALA A 648 -0.40 33.69 0.50
C ALA A 648 -0.03 35.00 -0.21
N LEU A 649 0.65 34.94 -1.36
CA LEU A 649 0.99 36.13 -2.14
C LEU A 649 -0.25 36.91 -2.60
N ILE A 650 -1.28 36.20 -3.06
CA ILE A 650 -2.56 36.81 -3.45
C ILE A 650 -3.27 37.40 -2.24
N GLY A 651 -3.28 36.68 -1.10
CA GLY A 651 -3.90 37.14 0.15
C GLY A 651 -3.29 38.43 0.71
N GLU A 652 -1.96 38.57 0.63
CA GLU A 652 -1.22 39.78 1.03
C GLU A 652 -1.22 40.88 -0.04
N ASN A 653 -1.99 40.70 -1.12
CA ASN A 653 -2.08 41.62 -2.26
C ASN A 653 -0.71 41.94 -2.91
N ILE A 654 0.22 40.98 -2.88
CA ILE A 654 1.50 41.09 -3.57
C ILE A 654 1.25 40.89 -5.08
N PRO A 655 1.78 41.76 -5.96
CA PRO A 655 1.49 41.72 -7.39
C PRO A 655 2.25 40.61 -8.13
N VAL A 656 1.80 39.37 -7.95
CA VAL A 656 2.29 38.19 -8.68
C VAL A 656 1.44 37.90 -9.92
N GLN A 657 2.08 37.71 -11.07
CA GLN A 657 1.46 37.22 -12.30
C GLN A 657 1.69 35.71 -12.44
N VAL A 658 0.62 34.92 -12.57
CA VAL A 658 0.68 33.46 -12.63
C VAL A 658 0.39 32.93 -14.03
N PHE A 659 1.34 32.20 -14.61
CA PHE A 659 1.21 31.53 -15.91
C PHE A 659 1.19 30.01 -15.70
N GLY A 660 0.22 29.31 -16.30
CA GLY A 660 0.03 27.89 -16.06
C GLY A 660 -1.27 27.36 -16.62
N ASP A 661 -1.72 26.20 -16.12
CA ASP A 661 -3.01 25.63 -16.48
C ASP A 661 -4.20 26.42 -15.90
N LYS A 662 -5.38 26.21 -16.50
CA LYS A 662 -6.63 26.87 -16.07
C LYS A 662 -7.05 26.52 -14.65
N THR A 663 -6.51 25.45 -14.06
CA THR A 663 -6.88 25.03 -12.71
C THR A 663 -6.42 26.01 -11.64
N TRP A 664 -5.46 26.91 -11.93
CA TRP A 664 -5.18 28.07 -11.06
C TRP A 664 -6.39 28.97 -10.83
N VAL A 665 -7.20 29.19 -11.87
CA VAL A 665 -8.41 30.02 -11.78
C VAL A 665 -9.59 29.20 -11.30
N THR A 666 -9.81 27.99 -11.84
CA THR A 666 -10.98 27.18 -11.46
C THR A 666 -10.91 26.65 -10.02
N SER A 667 -9.72 26.54 -9.42
CA SER A 667 -9.56 26.24 -7.98
C SER A 667 -9.89 27.44 -7.07
N GLY A 668 -9.99 28.65 -7.62
CA GLY A 668 -10.23 29.88 -6.86
C GLY A 668 -8.99 30.48 -6.18
N ILE A 669 -7.80 29.90 -6.39
CA ILE A 669 -6.55 30.39 -5.78
C ILE A 669 -6.08 31.69 -6.44
N VAL A 670 -6.16 31.77 -7.77
CA VAL A 670 -5.69 32.91 -8.55
C VAL A 670 -6.89 33.61 -9.20
N PRO A 671 -7.10 34.91 -8.94
CA PRO A 671 -8.14 35.68 -9.62
C PRO A 671 -7.78 35.88 -11.10
N GLU A 672 -8.78 35.97 -11.98
CA GLU A 672 -8.58 36.08 -13.43
C GLU A 672 -7.61 37.20 -13.84
N ILE A 673 -7.64 38.34 -13.13
CA ILE A 673 -6.77 39.49 -13.40
C ILE A 673 -5.28 39.21 -13.16
N ARG A 674 -4.93 38.22 -12.33
CA ARG A 674 -3.55 37.81 -12.03
C ARG A 674 -3.13 36.57 -12.84
N TYR A 675 -4.00 36.04 -13.69
CA TYR A 675 -3.73 34.86 -14.50
C TYR A 675 -3.27 35.27 -15.92
N GLY A 676 -2.09 34.81 -16.29
CA GLY A 676 -1.42 35.13 -17.56
C GLY A 676 -1.63 34.10 -18.68
N GLY A 677 -2.37 33.02 -18.42
CA GLY A 677 -2.60 31.96 -19.41
C GLY A 677 -1.52 30.89 -19.46
N VAL A 678 -1.69 29.96 -20.42
CA VAL A 678 -0.70 28.93 -20.75
C VAL A 678 0.33 29.55 -21.70
N LEU A 679 1.61 29.30 -21.45
CA LEU A 679 2.71 29.78 -22.27
C LEU A 679 3.26 28.67 -23.18
N GLU A 680 3.62 29.05 -24.39
CA GLU A 680 4.46 28.24 -25.27
C GLU A 680 5.95 28.35 -24.87
N PRO A 681 6.79 27.34 -25.15
CA PRO A 681 8.19 27.32 -24.74
C PRO A 681 9.01 28.54 -25.16
N GLU A 682 8.72 29.12 -26.33
CA GLU A 682 9.42 30.27 -26.91
C GLU A 682 9.11 31.58 -26.17
N GLN A 683 7.97 31.65 -25.46
CA GLN A 683 7.53 32.84 -24.73
C GLN A 683 8.18 32.96 -23.35
N LEU A 684 8.81 31.89 -22.84
CA LEU A 684 9.38 31.84 -21.49
C LEU A 684 10.41 32.96 -21.26
N LEU A 685 11.33 33.15 -22.21
CA LEU A 685 12.37 34.18 -22.08
C LEU A 685 11.79 35.59 -22.07
N GLN A 686 10.73 35.84 -22.83
CA GLN A 686 10.04 37.12 -22.81
C GLN A 686 9.49 37.42 -21.41
N VAL A 687 8.84 36.43 -20.78
CA VAL A 687 8.32 36.58 -19.42
C VAL A 687 9.46 36.81 -18.43
N PHE A 688 10.57 36.08 -18.54
CA PHE A 688 11.73 36.28 -17.67
C PHE A 688 12.28 37.71 -17.74
N ASN A 689 12.43 38.24 -18.97
CA ASN A 689 12.91 39.60 -19.22
C ASN A 689 11.88 40.69 -18.88
N GLN A 690 10.61 40.34 -18.73
CA GLN A 690 9.54 41.25 -18.29
C GLN A 690 9.34 41.24 -16.78
N SER A 691 9.97 40.30 -16.07
CA SER A 691 9.79 40.10 -14.64
C SER A 691 10.98 40.62 -13.86
N ARG A 692 10.70 41.46 -12.86
CA ARG A 692 11.73 41.91 -11.92
C ARG A 692 12.23 40.73 -11.07
N ILE A 693 11.31 39.94 -10.52
CA ILE A 693 11.61 38.69 -9.80
C ILE A 693 10.89 37.53 -10.49
N ASN A 694 11.61 36.45 -10.78
CA ASN A 694 11.04 35.22 -11.30
C ASN A 694 10.95 34.20 -10.18
N LEU A 695 9.73 33.95 -9.71
CA LEU A 695 9.46 32.99 -8.65
C LEU A 695 9.48 31.57 -9.22
N ASN A 696 10.27 30.71 -8.60
CA ASN A 696 10.25 29.28 -8.81
C ASN A 696 9.77 28.59 -7.54
N LEU A 697 8.68 27.83 -7.65
CA LEU A 697 8.19 26.97 -6.58
C LEU A 697 8.42 25.54 -7.04
N ASN A 698 9.40 24.85 -6.45
CA ASN A 698 9.66 23.47 -6.80
C ASN A 698 8.44 22.61 -6.52
N PHE A 699 8.29 21.62 -7.38
CA PHE A 699 7.35 20.55 -7.19
C PHE A 699 8.15 19.27 -7.27
N MET A 700 7.73 18.26 -6.52
CA MET A 700 8.56 17.09 -6.22
C MET A 700 9.05 16.34 -7.47
N GLN A 701 8.52 16.62 -8.66
CA GLN A 701 9.21 16.40 -9.94
C GLN A 701 10.73 16.53 -9.82
N VAL A 702 11.25 17.59 -9.18
CA VAL A 702 12.69 17.77 -8.94
C VAL A 702 13.02 17.65 -7.43
N SER A 703 12.86 16.45 -6.86
CA SER A 703 13.01 16.24 -5.41
C SER A 703 14.45 16.34 -4.88
N SER A 704 15.43 16.11 -5.74
CA SER A 704 16.83 15.86 -5.38
C SER A 704 17.83 16.81 -6.04
N THR A 705 17.35 17.89 -6.67
CA THR A 705 18.20 18.88 -7.35
C THR A 705 17.51 20.23 -7.49
N VAL A 706 18.26 21.22 -7.97
CA VAL A 706 17.75 22.52 -8.41
C VAL A 706 16.92 22.35 -9.69
N ASN A 707 15.72 22.92 -9.71
CA ASN A 707 14.88 22.94 -10.90
C ASN A 707 15.59 23.68 -12.04
N PRO A 708 15.75 23.09 -13.23
CA PRO A 708 16.52 23.71 -14.30
C PRO A 708 15.92 25.02 -14.83
N LYS A 709 14.66 25.31 -14.51
CA LYS A 709 14.09 26.65 -14.70
C LYS A 709 14.86 27.73 -13.95
N VAL A 710 15.34 27.45 -12.74
CA VAL A 710 16.19 28.38 -11.96
C VAL A 710 17.46 28.68 -12.76
N ILE A 711 18.07 27.66 -13.36
CA ILE A 711 19.31 27.80 -14.15
C ILE A 711 19.03 28.54 -15.46
N ASP A 712 17.89 28.28 -16.13
CA ASP A 712 17.48 29.05 -17.32
C ASP A 712 17.25 30.54 -17.01
N ILE A 713 16.54 30.85 -15.91
CA ILE A 713 16.33 32.23 -15.43
C ILE A 713 17.69 32.89 -15.19
N CYS A 714 18.55 32.24 -14.41
CA CYS A 714 19.88 32.75 -14.08
C CYS A 714 20.76 32.95 -15.33
N ALA A 715 20.78 32.01 -16.27
CA ALA A 715 21.53 32.12 -17.52
C ALA A 715 21.09 33.29 -18.39
N SER A 716 19.81 33.68 -18.31
CA SER A 716 19.31 34.89 -18.99
C SER A 716 19.65 36.20 -18.25
N GLY A 717 20.43 36.16 -17.18
CA GLY A 717 20.76 37.31 -16.34
C GLY A 717 19.57 37.80 -15.51
N ASN A 718 18.55 36.95 -15.31
CA ASN A 718 17.35 37.32 -14.57
C ASN A 718 17.41 36.82 -13.12
N VAL A 719 16.63 37.47 -12.26
CA VAL A 719 16.59 37.17 -10.82
C VAL A 719 15.64 36.00 -10.58
N ALA A 720 16.18 34.88 -10.09
CA ALA A 720 15.41 33.75 -9.60
C ALA A 720 15.25 33.84 -8.07
N LEU A 721 14.02 33.66 -7.60
CA LEU A 721 13.70 33.41 -6.19
C LEU A 721 13.10 32.01 -6.09
N THR A 722 13.71 31.10 -5.34
CA THR A 722 13.32 29.68 -5.30
C THR A 722 13.25 29.11 -3.89
N ASP A 723 12.48 28.05 -3.65
CA ASP A 723 12.61 27.31 -2.39
C ASP A 723 14.05 26.80 -2.22
N GLU A 724 14.55 26.90 -0.99
CA GLU A 724 15.93 26.54 -0.62
C GLU A 724 16.18 25.05 -0.86
N ARG A 725 17.31 24.78 -1.51
CA ARG A 725 17.80 23.42 -1.76
C ARG A 725 19.29 23.37 -1.46
N PRO A 726 19.79 22.34 -0.76
CA PRO A 726 21.22 22.17 -0.51
C PRO A 726 22.06 22.23 -1.79
N GLU A 727 21.52 21.77 -2.92
CA GLU A 727 22.17 21.75 -4.22
C GLU A 727 22.42 23.16 -4.80
N ILE A 728 21.64 24.17 -4.42
CA ILE A 728 21.86 25.57 -4.87
C ILE A 728 23.24 26.04 -4.41
N SER A 729 23.56 25.85 -3.14
CA SER A 729 24.86 26.24 -2.58
C SER A 729 26.05 25.48 -3.18
N ARG A 730 25.80 24.27 -3.71
CA ARG A 730 26.83 23.45 -4.35
C ARG A 730 27.08 23.86 -5.80
N LEU A 731 26.03 24.20 -6.55
CA LEU A 731 26.16 24.72 -7.92
C LEU A 731 26.73 26.16 -7.89
N TYR A 732 26.26 26.97 -6.95
CA TYR A 732 26.62 28.37 -6.78
C TYR A 732 27.33 28.59 -5.43
N PRO A 733 28.61 28.19 -5.30
CA PRO A 733 29.37 28.31 -4.07
C PRO A 733 29.63 29.77 -3.67
N ASP A 734 29.76 30.67 -4.64
CA ASP A 734 29.85 32.11 -4.40
C ASP A 734 28.45 32.70 -4.16
N ALA A 735 28.28 33.40 -3.03
CA ALA A 735 27.02 34.02 -2.65
C ALA A 735 26.65 35.22 -3.54
N VAL A 736 27.62 35.88 -4.17
CA VAL A 736 27.37 37.06 -5.02
C VAL A 736 26.64 36.68 -6.30
N CYS A 737 26.88 35.46 -6.81
CA CYS A 737 26.22 34.90 -7.98
C CYS A 737 25.36 33.69 -7.62
N ARG A 738 24.72 33.69 -6.45
CA ARG A 738 23.79 32.61 -6.03
C ARG A 738 22.34 33.03 -6.23
N PRO A 739 21.47 32.15 -6.80
CA PRO A 739 20.02 32.37 -6.82
C PRO A 739 19.49 32.69 -5.42
N PHE A 740 18.54 33.62 -5.32
CA PHE A 740 17.89 33.91 -4.05
C PHE A 740 16.98 32.77 -3.65
N SER A 741 16.87 32.53 -2.35
CA SER A 741 16.10 31.43 -1.82
C SER A 741 15.38 31.73 -0.50
N PHE A 742 14.36 30.92 -0.24
CA PHE A 742 13.52 30.97 0.97
C PHE A 742 13.17 29.56 1.46
N VAL A 743 12.92 29.39 2.75
CA VAL A 743 12.69 28.10 3.41
C VAL A 743 11.20 27.84 3.65
N THR A 744 10.45 28.87 4.06
CA THR A 744 9.03 28.75 4.44
C THR A 744 8.16 29.74 3.67
N ILE A 745 6.84 29.61 3.77
CA ILE A 745 5.89 30.55 3.16
C ILE A 745 6.04 31.95 3.78
N ASP A 746 6.31 32.06 5.08
CA ASP A 746 6.51 33.35 5.72
C ASP A 746 7.85 33.98 5.30
N ASP A 747 8.91 33.18 5.22
CA ASP A 747 10.22 33.61 4.71
C ASP A 747 10.14 34.05 3.24
N LEU A 748 9.30 33.42 2.41
CA LEU A 748 9.01 33.89 1.05
C LEU A 748 8.51 35.34 1.04
N LEU A 749 7.58 35.69 1.93
CA LEU A 749 7.03 37.04 2.01
C LEU A 749 8.11 38.03 2.42
N ASP A 750 8.87 37.72 3.48
CA ASP A 750 9.98 38.54 3.96
C ASP A 750 11.04 38.77 2.88
N ARG A 751 11.44 37.71 2.18
CA ARG A 751 12.41 37.79 1.06
C ARG A 751 11.90 38.63 -0.10
N ILE A 752 10.61 38.58 -0.40
CA ILE A 752 10.03 39.46 -1.42
C ILE A 752 10.11 40.92 -0.96
N TYR A 753 9.72 41.24 0.27
CA TYR A 753 9.81 42.62 0.76
C TYR A 753 11.25 43.14 0.78
N GLU A 754 12.20 42.30 1.18
CA GLU A 754 13.64 42.59 1.13
C GLU A 754 14.08 42.90 -0.31
N LEU A 755 13.83 41.98 -1.26
CA LEU A 755 14.26 42.13 -2.66
C LEU A 755 13.62 43.35 -3.34
N ARG A 756 12.45 43.80 -2.89
CA ARG A 756 11.82 45.04 -3.37
C ARG A 756 12.58 46.32 -3.01
N GLY A 757 13.40 46.28 -1.96
CA GLY A 757 14.26 47.39 -1.59
C GLY A 757 15.63 47.41 -2.30
N PHE A 758 16.01 46.33 -2.99
CA PHE A 758 17.34 46.19 -3.59
C PHE A 758 17.38 46.59 -5.07
N ASN A 759 18.50 47.21 -5.47
CA ASN A 759 18.88 47.33 -6.87
C ASN A 759 19.61 46.04 -7.28
N LEU A 760 19.05 45.32 -8.26
CA LEU A 760 19.50 43.98 -8.64
C LEU A 760 20.36 44.00 -9.91
N SER A 761 20.69 45.18 -10.44
CA SER A 761 21.40 45.35 -11.72
C SER A 761 22.77 44.66 -11.75
N ASP A 762 23.61 44.87 -10.72
CA ASP A 762 24.95 44.27 -10.65
C ASP A 762 24.89 42.75 -10.45
N TYR A 763 23.89 42.29 -9.70
CA TYR A 763 23.63 40.87 -9.48
C TYR A 763 23.27 40.16 -10.81
N ARG A 764 22.43 40.77 -11.64
CA ARG A 764 21.94 40.21 -12.93
C ARG A 764 23.07 39.83 -13.89
N MET A 765 24.08 40.69 -14.03
CA MET A 765 25.25 40.38 -14.87
C MET A 765 26.06 39.23 -14.27
N SER A 766 26.34 39.32 -12.97
CA SER A 766 27.18 38.35 -12.25
C SER A 766 26.59 36.93 -12.27
N ILE A 767 25.29 36.79 -12.01
CA ILE A 767 24.60 35.49 -12.04
C ILE A 767 24.52 34.91 -13.45
N GLY A 768 24.30 35.77 -14.46
CA GLY A 768 24.26 35.37 -15.86
C GLY A 768 25.58 34.78 -16.33
N ASP A 769 26.67 35.53 -16.11
CA ASP A 769 28.00 35.14 -16.57
C ASP A 769 28.45 33.86 -15.89
N TYR A 770 28.28 33.77 -14.57
CA TYR A 770 28.62 32.57 -13.82
C TYR A 770 27.82 31.35 -14.31
N THR A 771 26.52 31.50 -14.54
CA THR A 771 25.66 30.39 -14.98
C THR A 771 26.03 29.92 -16.39
N ARG A 772 26.26 30.84 -17.34
CA ARG A 772 26.66 30.48 -18.72
C ARG A 772 28.02 29.78 -18.75
N GLN A 773 28.95 30.21 -17.90
CA GLN A 773 30.30 29.67 -17.83
C GLN A 773 30.41 28.32 -17.13
N ASN A 774 29.46 27.92 -16.28
CA ASN A 774 29.59 26.73 -15.43
C ASN A 774 28.43 25.74 -15.52
N HIS A 775 27.25 26.19 -15.96
CA HIS A 775 26.01 25.44 -15.86
C HIS A 775 25.17 25.42 -17.13
N SER A 776 25.79 25.46 -18.31
CA SER A 776 25.07 25.25 -19.57
C SER A 776 24.87 23.76 -19.88
N LEU A 777 23.82 23.42 -20.64
CA LEU A 777 23.61 22.05 -21.12
C LEU A 777 24.76 21.54 -22.00
N SER A 778 25.41 22.42 -22.77
CA SER A 778 26.57 22.05 -23.60
C SER A 778 27.69 21.44 -22.74
N GLN A 779 28.01 22.05 -21.59
CA GLN A 779 29.02 21.52 -20.67
C GLN A 779 28.66 20.15 -20.09
N ARG A 780 27.36 19.87 -19.91
CA ARG A 780 26.90 18.55 -19.46
C ARG A 780 27.12 17.50 -20.53
N VAL A 781 26.93 17.87 -21.80
CA VAL A 781 27.21 17.01 -22.94
C VAL A 781 28.71 16.80 -23.12
N ASP A 782 29.53 17.84 -22.95
CA ASP A 782 31.00 17.72 -22.98
C ASP A 782 31.49 16.71 -21.95
N TRP A 783 31.03 16.83 -20.69
CA TRP A 783 31.34 15.85 -19.65
C TRP A 783 30.94 14.42 -20.06
N LEU A 784 29.77 14.25 -20.69
CA LEU A 784 29.29 12.94 -21.10
C LEU A 784 30.15 12.33 -22.21
N VAL A 785 30.58 13.16 -23.15
CA VAL A 785 31.53 12.77 -24.22
C VAL A 785 32.84 12.29 -23.62
N ASP A 786 33.39 13.05 -22.67
CA ASP A 786 34.64 12.71 -21.99
C ASP A 786 34.51 11.42 -21.17
N TYR A 787 33.47 11.32 -20.34
CA TYR A 787 33.23 10.17 -19.47
C TYR A 787 33.10 8.85 -20.27
N LEU A 788 32.43 8.91 -21.41
CA LEU A 788 32.20 7.73 -22.26
C LEU A 788 33.30 7.50 -23.29
N ASN A 789 34.31 8.37 -23.36
CA ASN A 789 35.36 8.39 -24.37
C ASN A 789 34.81 8.38 -25.81
N LEU A 790 33.82 9.23 -26.10
CA LEU A 790 33.23 9.32 -27.43
C LEU A 790 34.10 10.17 -28.36
N ILE A 791 34.34 9.66 -29.57
CA ILE A 791 35.10 10.37 -30.60
C ILE A 791 34.20 10.52 -31.83
N PRO A 792 33.90 11.75 -32.29
CA PRO A 792 33.12 11.95 -33.50
C PRO A 792 33.81 11.31 -34.71
N LYS A 793 33.12 10.45 -35.46
CA LYS A 793 33.63 9.82 -36.69
C LYS A 793 34.05 10.85 -37.74
N SER A 794 33.38 12.00 -37.77
CA SER A 794 33.74 13.14 -38.61
C SER A 794 35.17 13.65 -38.37
N SER A 795 35.69 13.51 -37.14
CA SER A 795 37.06 13.89 -36.78
C SER A 795 38.11 12.87 -37.23
N VAL A 796 37.73 11.58 -37.27
CA VAL A 796 38.61 10.46 -37.67
C VAL A 796 38.83 10.45 -39.18
N ASP A 797 37.77 10.70 -39.96
CA ASP A 797 37.86 10.79 -41.43
C ASP A 797 38.67 12.02 -41.89
N ARG A 798 38.68 13.11 -41.10
CA ARG A 798 39.49 14.29 -41.39
C ARG A 798 40.99 14.02 -41.19
N LYS A 799 41.37 13.28 -40.14
CA LYS A 799 42.76 12.86 -39.91
C LYS A 799 43.25 11.85 -40.96
N ARG A 800 42.40 10.92 -41.43
CA ARG A 800 42.74 9.96 -42.49
C ARG A 800 42.83 10.55 -43.90
N ARG A 801 42.25 11.72 -44.14
CA ARG A 801 42.36 12.44 -45.43
C ARG A 801 43.52 13.44 -45.45
N LEU A 802 44.12 13.73 -44.30
CA LEU A 802 45.21 14.71 -44.15
C LEU A 802 46.57 14.08 -43.81
N GLY A 803 46.62 12.77 -43.54
CA GLY A 803 47.83 11.97 -43.49
C GLY A 803 47.77 10.90 -44.56
#